data_AF-A0A9P8BIU1-F1
#
_entry.id   AF-A0A9P8BIU1-F1
#
_cell.length_a   1.000
_cell.length_b   1.000
_cell.length_c   1.000
_cell.angle_alpha   90.00
_cell.angle_beta   90.00
_cell.angle_gamma   90.00
#
_symmetry.space_group_name_H-M   'P 1'
#
loop_
_entity.id
_entity.type
_entity.pdbx_description
1 polymer ?
#
loop_
_entity_poly.entity_id
_entity_poly.type
_entity_poly.pdbx_seq_one_letter_code
_entity_poly.pdbx_strand_id
1 'polypeptide(L)'
;MIVKSPSFYKASKQRSSTMYSSTSTLTSQTPVQPISPIKVLGIKQPSFDPTDVLAHCHAIFSVLKDIAGDTNLTPLKALSSVICFIIETVQNVRSLAQQCMDLGEKVARFSLAIAQELSEGDVAPKMIMRIGKLATILDEISRSLSKIQKYSWLQAVWKQASTAGKLSDLSSQLDECCTIFNLTAHVDANRLLATLEKTVVAHTNKILQRHDILEVALEKLVTQSEAAMVHIQATALDSDIKYFNRRDLRLVKTIQQRSTKPALYRAEYEASGKVVKAVVKIFPASAKSKSQDFIDDEIKRIKELWHPHLPQLLGRSFPKADRPFLVLSDYTERNVRNDLEPKLLNDPVGGFMAALEVLEGVASAMNYLREQPGMGVAALNACSQVPTFRLGTSGQVLVGYGLVYSEPWTEDPVTSASPDNLLINHFWRITMELLYGDEDAIDWGDWNSVQTAAPHVRPFLTLTSFDCPSFECLSERLTGLLGSLKSCLMNGSLDYSQIRAAMSAIPGVDLDYLYLPPIPFDVTLGDIGYIKGDTFVKLYNIQQDIPFDPVPYPGYFRASGDFTTEKLANGDIMHTFTSPVFIQILHRDRSEACPSTMRFLSYFIKNARAIHEKYCADLDVDVTELILITNSYYNRRFATYEARVKPEHAGCPLPDVRLIEHKDRTPGQPWAEWVCEPSVHESVTVLQSQPQRISFFQLEKGEC
;
A
#
# COMPACT_ATOMS: atom_id res chain seq x y z
N MET A 1 -23.04 -55.05 30.33
CA MET A 1 -23.97 -53.95 29.95
C MET A 1 -23.56 -53.50 28.55
N ILE A 2 -24.08 -54.09 27.47
CA ILE A 2 -25.41 -53.93 26.83
C ILE A 2 -25.67 -52.47 26.42
N VAL A 3 -25.88 -52.05 25.16
CA VAL A 3 -25.83 -52.69 23.83
C VAL A 3 -25.64 -51.55 22.81
N LYS A 4 -25.13 -51.92 21.62
CA LYS A 4 -24.86 -51.13 20.42
C LYS A 4 -26.11 -50.44 19.81
N SER A 5 -25.83 -49.34 19.08
CA SER A 5 -26.31 -48.95 17.72
C SER A 5 -27.12 -50.03 16.95
N PRO A 6 -27.98 -49.77 15.92
CA PRO A 6 -27.76 -48.72 14.90
C PRO A 6 -28.95 -48.20 14.03
N SER A 7 -28.64 -47.20 13.19
CA SER A 7 -28.95 -47.04 11.75
C SER A 7 -30.37 -47.29 11.14
N PHE A 8 -30.83 -46.24 10.45
CA PHE A 8 -31.29 -46.16 9.04
C PHE A 8 -32.68 -46.68 8.54
N TYR A 9 -33.21 -45.87 7.60
CA TYR A 9 -34.12 -46.13 6.46
C TYR A 9 -35.67 -46.02 6.60
N LYS A 10 -36.16 -44.92 6.00
CA LYS A 10 -37.30 -44.72 5.04
C LYS A 10 -38.70 -45.34 5.27
N ALA A 11 -39.67 -44.43 5.05
CA ALA A 11 -40.79 -44.50 4.10
C ALA A 11 -42.23 -44.60 4.64
N SER A 12 -42.99 -43.56 4.25
CA SER A 12 -44.35 -43.57 3.66
C SER A 12 -45.54 -44.18 4.42
N LYS A 13 -46.56 -43.34 4.68
CA LYS A 13 -47.94 -43.41 4.13
C LYS A 13 -48.84 -42.47 4.95
N GLN A 14 -49.45 -41.46 4.32
CA GLN A 14 -50.83 -41.47 3.78
C GLN A 14 -51.93 -41.72 4.83
N ARG A 15 -52.71 -40.66 5.13
CA ARG A 15 -54.19 -40.57 5.20
C ARG A 15 -54.55 -39.14 5.67
N SER A 16 -55.16 -38.28 4.85
CA SER A 16 -56.60 -38.22 4.53
C SER A 16 -57.41 -37.97 5.82
N SER A 17 -57.93 -36.77 6.13
CA SER A 17 -58.94 -35.92 5.45
C SER A 17 -60.23 -35.91 6.29
N THR A 18 -60.70 -34.72 6.71
CA THR A 18 -62.11 -34.23 6.76
C THR A 18 -62.18 -33.04 7.72
N MET A 19 -62.40 -31.81 7.23
CA MET A 19 -63.69 -31.14 7.00
C MET A 19 -64.41 -30.71 8.29
N TYR A 20 -64.57 -29.38 8.48
CA TYR A 20 -65.84 -28.70 8.74
C TYR A 20 -65.71 -27.19 8.43
N SER A 21 -66.71 -26.66 7.72
CA SER A 21 -67.00 -25.23 7.48
C SER A 21 -67.47 -24.56 8.79
N SER A 22 -67.57 -23.23 8.99
CA SER A 22 -68.27 -22.21 8.17
C SER A 22 -68.05 -20.79 8.79
N THR A 23 -68.00 -19.75 7.94
CA THR A 23 -68.58 -18.36 8.04
C THR A 23 -68.78 -17.69 9.43
N SER A 24 -68.39 -16.44 9.71
CA SER A 24 -68.82 -15.18 9.07
C SER A 24 -68.21 -13.90 9.73
N THR A 25 -67.98 -12.87 8.90
CA THR A 25 -67.98 -11.39 9.07
C THR A 25 -68.01 -10.68 10.44
N LEU A 26 -67.12 -9.66 10.65
CA LEU A 26 -67.42 -8.20 10.60
C LEU A 26 -66.24 -7.31 11.10
N THR A 27 -65.92 -6.30 10.27
CA THR A 27 -65.42 -4.93 10.53
C THR A 27 -64.74 -4.54 11.86
N SER A 28 -63.52 -3.96 11.76
CA SER A 28 -63.24 -2.65 12.37
C SER A 28 -62.18 -1.90 11.58
N GLN A 29 -62.48 -0.65 11.23
CA GLN A 29 -61.61 0.31 10.57
C GLN A 29 -60.77 1.03 11.63
N THR A 30 -59.47 1.12 11.42
CA THR A 30 -58.56 2.03 12.15
C THR A 30 -58.20 3.23 11.26
N PRO A 31 -58.09 4.44 11.83
CA PRO A 31 -57.84 5.66 11.06
C PRO A 31 -56.37 5.78 10.65
N VAL A 32 -56.16 6.12 9.38
CA VAL A 32 -54.86 6.49 8.81
C VAL A 32 -54.48 7.89 9.30
N GLN A 33 -53.34 8.01 9.99
CA GLN A 33 -52.74 9.32 10.31
C GLN A 33 -51.91 9.84 9.11
N PRO A 34 -51.88 11.17 8.89
CA PRO A 34 -51.14 11.76 7.78
C PRO A 34 -49.62 11.64 8.01
N ILE A 35 -48.94 11.07 7.03
CA ILE A 35 -47.47 11.00 6.96
C ILE A 35 -46.94 12.42 6.71
N SER A 36 -46.12 12.92 7.63
CA SER A 36 -45.37 14.15 7.49
C SER A 36 -44.41 14.09 6.28
N PRO A 37 -44.19 15.19 5.54
CA PRO A 37 -43.28 15.19 4.41
C PRO A 37 -41.85 14.88 4.86
N ILE A 38 -41.28 13.83 4.27
CA ILE A 38 -39.87 13.45 4.43
C ILE A 38 -39.02 14.64 3.97
N LYS A 39 -38.28 15.22 4.92
CA LYS A 39 -37.23 16.20 4.65
C LYS A 39 -36.13 15.45 3.87
N VAL A 40 -36.05 15.67 2.56
CA VAL A 40 -34.94 15.24 1.73
C VAL A 40 -33.69 15.94 2.27
N LEU A 41 -32.86 15.20 3.02
CA LEU A 41 -31.52 15.63 3.39
C LEU A 41 -30.72 15.72 2.08
N GLY A 42 -30.28 16.93 1.75
CA GLY A 42 -29.47 17.20 0.56
C GLY A 42 -28.18 16.39 0.63
N ILE A 43 -28.12 15.33 -0.17
CA ILE A 43 -26.90 14.60 -0.47
C ILE A 43 -26.01 15.56 -1.26
N LYS A 44 -24.91 16.03 -0.68
CA LYS A 44 -23.86 16.68 -1.46
C LYS A 44 -23.20 15.60 -2.30
N GLN A 45 -23.40 15.65 -3.62
CA GLN A 45 -22.55 14.92 -4.56
C GLN A 45 -21.09 15.35 -4.33
N PRO A 46 -20.12 14.43 -4.27
CA PRO A 46 -18.72 14.80 -4.33
C PRO A 46 -18.44 15.37 -5.73
N SER A 47 -18.21 16.67 -5.83
CA SER A 47 -17.80 17.30 -7.08
C SER A 47 -16.33 16.97 -7.33
N PHE A 48 -16.04 16.23 -8.40
CA PHE A 48 -14.68 16.12 -8.93
C PHE A 48 -14.18 17.52 -9.26
N ASP A 49 -13.05 17.93 -8.67
CA ASP A 49 -12.52 19.28 -8.83
C ASP A 49 -11.72 19.33 -10.13
N PRO A 50 -12.17 20.07 -11.17
CA PRO A 50 -11.42 20.23 -12.41
C PRO A 50 -9.97 20.73 -12.19
N THR A 51 -9.71 21.33 -11.03
CA THR A 51 -8.39 21.74 -10.56
C THR A 51 -7.38 20.58 -10.49
N ASP A 52 -7.83 19.34 -10.24
CA ASP A 52 -6.97 18.16 -10.14
C ASP A 52 -6.37 17.76 -11.50
N VAL A 53 -7.14 17.83 -12.58
CA VAL A 53 -6.65 17.53 -13.93
C VAL A 53 -5.60 18.55 -14.36
N LEU A 54 -5.83 19.83 -14.06
CA LEU A 54 -4.86 20.89 -14.34
C LEU A 54 -3.58 20.72 -13.52
N ALA A 55 -3.66 20.29 -12.25
CA ALA A 55 -2.49 20.00 -11.43
C ALA A 55 -1.63 18.87 -12.02
N HIS A 56 -2.26 17.79 -12.52
CA HIS A 56 -1.54 16.70 -13.19
C HIS A 56 -0.89 17.14 -14.50
N CYS A 57 -1.60 17.94 -15.31
CA CYS A 57 -1.05 18.49 -16.55
C CYS A 57 0.14 19.41 -16.26
N HIS A 58 0.05 20.25 -15.23
CA HIS A 58 1.15 21.11 -14.79
C HIS A 58 2.39 20.30 -14.42
N ALA A 59 2.24 19.21 -13.65
CA ALA A 59 3.33 18.33 -13.27
C ALA A 59 4.03 17.71 -14.51
N ILE A 60 3.26 17.22 -15.49
CA ILE A 60 3.79 16.68 -16.75
C ILE A 60 4.59 17.75 -17.52
N PHE A 61 4.08 18.98 -17.62
CA PHE A 61 4.79 20.04 -18.34
C PHE A 61 6.00 20.59 -17.60
N SER A 62 6.00 20.54 -16.27
CA SER A 62 7.20 20.85 -15.49
C SER A 62 8.32 19.88 -15.84
N VAL A 63 8.02 18.58 -15.87
CA VAL A 63 8.99 17.54 -16.25
C VAL A 63 9.46 17.74 -17.70
N LEU A 64 8.55 17.99 -18.64
CA LEU A 64 8.92 18.24 -20.04
C LEU A 64 9.75 19.53 -20.22
N LYS A 65 9.51 20.55 -19.40
CA LYS A 65 10.31 21.78 -19.38
C LYS A 65 11.74 21.52 -18.92
N ASP A 66 11.91 20.67 -17.91
CA ASP A 66 13.22 20.30 -17.40
C ASP A 66 13.98 19.45 -18.43
N ILE A 67 13.32 18.44 -19.02
CA ILE A 67 13.88 17.63 -20.13
C ILE A 67 14.26 18.48 -21.34
N ALA A 68 13.42 19.45 -21.71
CA ALA A 68 13.71 20.37 -22.82
C ALA A 68 14.90 21.30 -22.52
N GLY A 69 15.14 21.59 -21.24
CA GLY A 69 16.32 22.31 -20.76
C GLY A 69 17.61 21.55 -21.04
N ASP A 70 17.58 20.23 -20.86
CA ASP A 70 18.76 19.36 -20.98
C ASP A 70 19.04 18.92 -22.43
N THR A 71 18.02 18.94 -23.30
CA THR A 71 18.09 18.40 -24.68
C THR A 71 18.32 19.45 -25.77
N ASN A 72 18.56 20.72 -25.42
CA ASN A 72 18.66 21.87 -26.36
C ASN A 72 17.45 22.08 -27.28
N LEU A 73 16.30 21.46 -26.97
CA LEU A 73 15.05 21.64 -27.70
C LEU A 73 14.39 22.97 -27.31
N THR A 74 15.02 24.07 -27.74
CA THR A 74 14.61 25.45 -27.44
C THR A 74 13.12 25.72 -27.71
N PRO A 75 12.52 25.24 -28.83
CA PRO A 75 11.09 25.40 -29.07
C PRO A 75 10.22 24.67 -28.05
N LEU A 76 10.61 23.47 -27.62
CA LEU A 76 9.88 22.67 -26.63
C LEU A 76 9.95 23.31 -25.25
N LYS A 77 11.11 23.86 -24.87
CA LYS A 77 11.29 24.58 -23.59
C LYS A 77 10.42 25.83 -23.50
N ALA A 78 10.39 26.61 -24.59
CA ALA A 78 9.52 27.77 -24.69
C ALA A 78 8.04 27.36 -24.60
N LEU A 79 7.70 26.28 -25.28
CA LEU A 79 6.35 25.74 -25.33
C LEU A 79 5.85 25.26 -23.96
N SER A 80 6.61 24.40 -23.28
CA SER A 80 6.24 23.88 -21.95
C SER A 80 6.16 25.00 -20.91
N SER A 81 7.04 26.00 -20.99
CA SER A 81 7.01 27.17 -20.10
C SER A 81 5.72 27.99 -20.27
N VAL A 82 5.30 28.21 -21.51
CA VAL A 82 4.04 28.92 -21.81
C VAL A 82 2.83 28.11 -21.34
N ILE A 83 2.89 26.78 -21.42
CA ILE A 83 1.78 25.90 -21.06
C ILE A 83 1.62 25.78 -19.54
N CYS A 84 2.72 25.63 -18.79
CA CYS A 84 2.71 25.74 -17.33
C CYS A 84 2.08 27.07 -16.90
N PHE A 85 2.48 28.18 -17.53
CA PHE A 85 1.93 29.50 -17.22
C PHE A 85 0.43 29.61 -17.52
N ILE A 86 -0.04 29.07 -18.65
CA ILE A 86 -1.46 29.06 -18.99
C ILE A 86 -2.25 28.26 -17.95
N ILE A 87 -1.78 27.06 -17.59
CA ILE A 87 -2.44 26.19 -16.61
C ILE A 87 -2.51 26.87 -15.23
N GLU A 88 -1.39 27.44 -14.74
CA GLU A 88 -1.35 28.21 -13.49
C GLU A 88 -2.30 29.41 -13.54
N THR A 89 -2.33 30.13 -14.66
CA THR A 89 -3.19 31.31 -14.80
C THR A 89 -4.67 30.93 -14.82
N VAL A 90 -5.02 29.83 -15.50
CA VAL A 90 -6.38 29.28 -15.53
C VAL A 90 -6.86 28.90 -14.12
N GLN A 91 -6.02 28.23 -13.32
CA GLN A 91 -6.33 27.88 -11.93
C GLN A 91 -6.61 29.12 -11.05
N ASN A 92 -6.02 30.26 -11.39
CA ASN A 92 -6.14 31.50 -10.63
C ASN A 92 -7.30 32.42 -11.07
N VAL A 93 -7.92 32.21 -12.24
CA VAL A 93 -8.96 33.11 -12.80
C VAL A 93 -10.37 32.58 -12.51
N ARG A 94 -11.02 33.10 -11.46
CA ARG A 94 -12.38 32.68 -11.05
C ARG A 94 -13.53 33.21 -11.94
N SER A 95 -13.36 34.37 -12.60
CA SER A 95 -14.45 35.07 -13.29
C SER A 95 -14.84 34.49 -14.67
N LEU A 96 -14.02 33.58 -15.21
CA LEU A 96 -14.22 32.89 -16.48
C LEU A 96 -13.86 31.39 -16.35
N ALA A 97 -14.03 30.83 -15.16
CA ALA A 97 -13.54 29.50 -14.79
C ALA A 97 -13.79 28.45 -15.88
N GLN A 98 -15.03 28.27 -16.33
CA GLN A 98 -15.34 27.26 -17.35
C GLN A 98 -14.58 27.45 -18.67
N GLN A 99 -14.54 28.66 -19.22
CA GLN A 99 -13.87 28.93 -20.51
C GLN A 99 -12.36 28.80 -20.39
N CYS A 100 -11.80 29.18 -19.24
CA CYS A 100 -10.41 28.99 -18.89
C CYS A 100 -10.09 27.49 -18.70
N MET A 101 -10.98 26.72 -18.07
CA MET A 101 -10.86 25.27 -17.90
C MET A 101 -10.88 24.55 -19.25
N ASP A 102 -11.84 24.85 -20.12
CA ASP A 102 -11.94 24.26 -21.46
C ASP A 102 -10.68 24.55 -22.29
N LEU A 103 -10.13 25.76 -22.15
CA LEU A 103 -8.88 26.15 -22.79
C LEU A 103 -7.67 25.40 -22.20
N GLY A 104 -7.59 25.29 -20.87
CA GLY A 104 -6.55 24.55 -20.17
C GLY A 104 -6.53 23.07 -20.54
N GLU A 105 -7.71 22.45 -20.65
CA GLU A 105 -7.86 21.06 -21.08
C GLU A 105 -7.40 20.86 -22.54
N LYS A 106 -7.79 21.76 -23.46
CA LYS A 106 -7.34 21.70 -24.86
C LYS A 106 -5.82 21.84 -24.98
N VAL A 107 -5.24 22.79 -24.24
CA VAL A 107 -3.79 22.98 -24.20
C VAL A 107 -3.11 21.72 -23.67
N ALA A 108 -3.61 21.12 -22.59
CA ALA A 108 -3.07 19.88 -22.03
C ALA A 108 -3.11 18.72 -23.04
N ARG A 109 -4.26 18.46 -23.67
CA ARG A 109 -4.42 17.41 -24.68
C ARG A 109 -3.46 17.60 -25.85
N PHE A 110 -3.33 18.83 -26.33
CA PHE A 110 -2.45 19.13 -27.46
C PHE A 110 -0.98 18.89 -27.13
N SER A 111 -0.61 19.22 -25.90
CA SER A 111 0.76 19.14 -25.45
C SER A 111 1.19 17.71 -25.15
N LEU A 112 0.24 16.85 -24.73
CA LEU A 112 0.43 15.40 -24.66
C LEU A 112 0.72 14.82 -26.06
N ALA A 113 -0.02 15.26 -27.09
CA ALA A 113 0.20 14.80 -28.46
C ALA A 113 1.58 15.19 -29.01
N ILE A 114 2.09 16.38 -28.66
CA ILE A 114 3.46 16.78 -29.01
C ILE A 114 4.49 15.94 -28.26
N ALA A 115 4.28 15.67 -26.97
CA ALA A 115 5.19 14.86 -26.19
C ALA A 115 5.30 13.44 -26.75
N GLN A 116 4.19 12.85 -27.18
CA GLN A 116 4.14 11.56 -27.85
C GLN A 116 4.94 11.59 -29.17
N GLU A 117 4.71 12.58 -30.03
CA GLU A 117 5.45 12.69 -31.30
C GLU A 117 6.95 12.94 -31.11
N LEU A 118 7.35 13.71 -30.10
CA LEU A 118 8.76 13.94 -29.80
C LEU A 118 9.46 12.74 -29.17
N SER A 119 8.70 11.81 -28.58
CA SER A 119 9.25 10.57 -28.02
C SER A 119 9.65 9.55 -29.09
N GLU A 120 9.13 9.69 -30.32
CA GLU A 120 9.33 8.72 -31.41
C GLU A 120 10.55 8.99 -32.32
N GLY A 121 11.33 10.05 -32.12
CA GLY A 121 12.63 10.27 -32.79
C GLY A 121 12.97 11.70 -33.24
N ASP A 122 13.89 11.83 -34.21
CA ASP A 122 14.42 13.11 -34.70
C ASP A 122 13.33 14.04 -35.26
N VAL A 123 13.34 15.30 -34.81
CA VAL A 123 12.31 16.29 -35.11
C VAL A 123 12.45 16.81 -36.55
N ALA A 124 11.55 16.42 -37.45
CA ALA A 124 11.54 16.91 -38.82
C ALA A 124 11.46 18.46 -38.87
N PRO A 125 12.16 19.15 -39.80
CA PRO A 125 12.13 20.63 -39.89
C PRO A 125 10.72 21.22 -40.04
N LYS A 126 9.80 20.48 -40.67
CA LYS A 126 8.38 20.85 -40.77
C LYS A 126 7.67 20.82 -39.41
N MET A 127 8.03 19.90 -38.53
CA MET A 127 7.52 19.80 -37.17
C MET A 127 8.00 20.99 -36.33
N ILE A 128 9.27 21.39 -36.46
CA ILE A 128 9.82 22.59 -35.81
C ILE A 128 9.02 23.84 -36.21
N MET A 129 8.69 23.99 -37.50
CA MET A 129 7.89 25.13 -37.98
C MET A 129 6.47 25.14 -37.41
N ARG A 130 5.87 23.96 -37.21
CA ARG A 130 4.53 23.81 -36.60
C ARG A 130 4.54 24.13 -35.11
N ILE A 131 5.54 23.61 -34.39
CA ILE A 131 5.77 23.94 -32.98
C ILE A 131 5.97 25.46 -32.84
N GLY A 132 6.65 26.11 -33.78
CA GLY A 132 6.78 27.57 -33.81
C GLY A 132 5.45 28.31 -34.00
N LYS A 133 4.60 27.86 -34.93
CA LYS A 133 3.26 28.45 -35.14
C LYS A 133 2.38 28.29 -33.89
N LEU A 134 2.40 27.11 -33.29
CA LEU A 134 1.70 26.83 -32.04
C LEU A 134 2.22 27.70 -30.88
N ALA A 135 3.54 27.79 -30.71
CA ALA A 135 4.13 28.61 -29.65
C ALA A 135 3.68 30.07 -29.77
N THR A 136 3.51 30.57 -30.99
CA THR A 136 2.98 31.92 -31.25
C THR A 136 1.54 32.08 -30.74
N ILE A 137 0.67 31.08 -30.98
CA ILE A 137 -0.73 31.08 -30.53
C ILE A 137 -0.83 30.95 -29.01
N LEU A 138 -0.06 30.05 -28.41
CA LEU A 138 -0.03 29.89 -26.96
C LEU A 138 0.54 31.13 -26.27
N ASP A 139 1.51 31.80 -26.87
CA ASP A 139 2.00 33.08 -26.36
C ASP A 139 0.92 34.19 -26.46
N GLU A 140 0.11 34.21 -27.51
CA GLU A 140 -1.03 35.11 -27.61
C GLU A 140 -2.12 34.82 -26.57
N ILE A 141 -2.37 33.53 -26.29
CA ILE A 141 -3.25 33.08 -25.20
C ILE A 141 -2.71 33.53 -23.84
N SER A 142 -1.43 33.29 -23.56
CA SER A 142 -0.75 33.69 -22.34
C SER A 142 -0.82 35.22 -22.12
N ARG A 143 -0.53 36.01 -23.17
CA ARG A 143 -0.64 37.48 -23.12
C ARG A 143 -2.07 37.95 -22.89
N SER A 144 -3.06 37.22 -23.41
CA SER A 144 -4.47 37.52 -23.20
C SER A 144 -4.92 37.20 -21.77
N LEU A 145 -4.58 36.02 -21.24
CA LEU A 145 -4.85 35.62 -19.86
C LEU A 145 -4.15 36.54 -18.85
N SER A 146 -2.91 36.96 -19.12
CA SER A 146 -2.18 37.94 -18.30
C SER A 146 -2.89 39.30 -18.21
N LYS A 147 -3.54 39.74 -19.30
CA LYS A 147 -4.35 40.97 -19.30
C LYS A 147 -5.63 40.81 -18.48
N ILE A 148 -6.22 39.61 -18.53
CA ILE A 148 -7.44 39.27 -17.78
C ILE A 148 -7.15 39.28 -16.27
N GLN A 149 -6.02 38.72 -15.86
CA GLN A 149 -5.59 38.70 -14.45
C GLN A 149 -5.42 40.11 -13.86
N LYS A 150 -5.08 41.10 -14.69
CA LYS A 150 -4.86 42.50 -14.25
C LYS A 150 -6.14 43.33 -14.15
N TYR A 151 -7.29 42.82 -14.61
CA TYR A 151 -8.55 43.58 -14.50
C TYR A 151 -9.06 43.58 -13.06
N SER A 152 -9.45 44.75 -12.58
CA SER A 152 -10.23 44.83 -11.34
C SER A 152 -11.58 44.13 -11.55
N TRP A 153 -12.14 43.54 -10.49
CA TRP A 153 -13.37 42.76 -10.59
C TRP A 153 -14.53 43.49 -11.29
N LEU A 154 -14.63 44.82 -11.14
CA LEU A 154 -15.60 45.66 -11.85
C LEU A 154 -15.32 45.76 -13.37
N GLN A 155 -14.05 45.89 -13.76
CA GLN A 155 -13.65 45.87 -15.17
C GLN A 155 -13.82 44.49 -15.79
N ALA A 156 -13.62 43.43 -15.01
CA ALA A 156 -13.81 42.05 -15.45
C ALA A 156 -15.28 41.76 -15.79
N VAL A 157 -16.22 42.26 -14.99
CA VAL A 157 -17.68 42.14 -15.27
C VAL A 157 -18.07 42.93 -16.52
N TRP A 158 -17.61 44.17 -16.68
CA TRP A 158 -17.98 45.00 -17.84
C TRP A 158 -17.36 44.53 -19.16
N LYS A 159 -16.19 43.89 -19.11
CA LYS A 159 -15.51 43.35 -20.30
C LYS A 159 -15.73 41.86 -20.51
N GLN A 160 -16.59 41.22 -19.72
CA GLN A 160 -16.78 39.76 -19.75
C GLN A 160 -17.14 39.25 -21.15
N ALA A 161 -18.09 39.90 -21.84
CA ALA A 161 -18.52 39.50 -23.18
C ALA A 161 -17.41 39.66 -24.24
N SER A 162 -16.65 40.76 -24.20
CA SER A 162 -15.52 40.98 -25.12
C SER A 162 -14.36 40.03 -24.87
N THR A 163 -14.13 39.71 -23.60
CA THR A 163 -13.06 38.81 -23.16
C THR A 163 -13.39 37.36 -23.50
N ALA A 164 -14.64 36.94 -23.27
CA ALA A 164 -15.15 35.63 -23.68
C ALA A 164 -15.10 35.45 -25.20
N GLY A 165 -15.47 36.47 -25.98
CA GLY A 165 -15.32 36.45 -27.44
C GLY A 165 -13.88 36.22 -27.88
N LYS A 166 -12.92 36.95 -27.30
CA LYS A 166 -11.49 36.76 -27.60
C LYS A 166 -10.96 35.39 -27.18
N LEU A 167 -11.39 34.86 -26.03
CA LEU A 167 -11.00 33.52 -25.58
C LEU A 167 -11.56 32.45 -26.53
N SER A 168 -12.80 32.64 -27.01
CA SER A 168 -13.43 31.77 -28.00
C SER A 168 -12.67 31.79 -29.33
N ASP A 169 -12.28 32.97 -29.81
CA ASP A 169 -11.50 33.12 -31.05
C ASP A 169 -10.13 32.41 -30.93
N LEU A 170 -9.45 32.59 -29.79
CA LEU A 170 -8.17 31.93 -29.52
C LEU A 170 -8.31 30.40 -29.38
N SER A 171 -9.38 29.94 -28.74
CA SER A 171 -9.74 28.51 -28.65
C SER A 171 -9.98 27.92 -30.04
N SER A 172 -10.65 28.65 -30.93
CA SER A 172 -10.85 28.24 -32.33
C SER A 172 -9.55 28.18 -33.12
N GLN A 173 -8.61 29.11 -32.91
CA GLN A 173 -7.29 29.09 -33.55
C GLN A 173 -6.41 27.93 -33.05
N LEU A 174 -6.55 27.56 -31.77
CA LEU A 174 -5.92 26.36 -31.22
C LEU A 174 -6.47 25.10 -31.89
N ASP A 175 -7.80 24.99 -32.07
CA ASP A 175 -8.45 23.86 -32.77
C ASP A 175 -8.01 23.73 -34.24
N GLU A 176 -7.84 24.85 -34.95
CA GLU A 176 -7.33 24.85 -36.32
C GLU A 176 -5.90 24.30 -36.38
N CYS A 177 -5.04 24.71 -35.44
CA CYS A 177 -3.68 24.16 -35.34
C CYS A 177 -3.66 22.69 -34.95
N CYS A 178 -4.58 22.25 -34.09
CA CYS A 178 -4.75 20.84 -33.76
C CYS A 178 -5.05 19.99 -34.99
N THR A 179 -5.96 20.49 -35.83
CA THR A 179 -6.39 19.79 -37.05
C THR A 179 -5.24 19.64 -38.05
N ILE A 180 -4.43 20.69 -38.23
CA ILE A 180 -3.24 20.68 -39.11
C ILE A 180 -2.17 19.71 -38.61
N PHE A 181 -2.02 19.58 -37.29
CA PHE A 181 -1.05 18.70 -36.65
C PHE A 181 -1.42 17.22 -36.83
N ASN A 182 -2.66 16.85 -36.50
CA ASN A 182 -3.15 15.46 -36.55
C ASN A 182 -3.21 14.87 -37.97
N LEU A 183 -3.49 15.68 -39.00
CA LEU A 183 -3.63 15.20 -40.38
C LEU A 183 -2.30 14.77 -41.04
N THR A 184 -1.15 15.20 -40.51
CA THR A 184 0.15 14.93 -41.16
C THR A 184 1.03 13.95 -40.39
N ALA A 185 0.89 13.88 -39.06
CA ALA A 185 1.56 12.87 -38.22
C ALA A 185 1.37 11.44 -38.75
N HIS A 186 0.17 11.13 -39.23
CA HIS A 186 -0.18 9.82 -39.79
C HIS A 186 0.55 9.43 -41.10
N VAL A 187 1.11 10.39 -41.84
CA VAL A 187 1.75 10.15 -43.16
C VAL A 187 3.25 9.88 -43.02
N ASP A 188 3.91 10.46 -42.01
CA ASP A 188 5.36 10.35 -41.84
C ASP A 188 5.79 9.15 -40.95
N ALA A 189 4.93 8.67 -40.04
CA ALA A 189 5.18 7.51 -39.17
C ALA A 189 5.48 6.19 -39.93
N ASN A 190 4.87 5.99 -41.11
CA ASN A 190 5.09 4.78 -41.93
C ASN A 190 6.47 4.73 -42.61
N ARG A 191 7.20 5.84 -42.66
CA ARG A 191 8.47 5.95 -43.40
C ARG A 191 9.69 5.87 -42.48
N LEU A 192 9.54 6.16 -41.19
CA LEU A 192 10.61 6.19 -40.19
C LEU A 192 10.88 4.83 -39.54
N LEU A 193 9.87 3.94 -39.45
CA LEU A 193 10.00 2.58 -38.93
C LEU A 193 11.08 1.73 -39.64
N ALA A 194 11.36 2.00 -40.92
CA ALA A 194 12.36 1.25 -41.70
C ALA A 194 13.82 1.69 -41.45
N THR A 195 14.03 2.83 -40.78
CA THR A 195 15.37 3.44 -40.63
C THR A 195 15.86 3.41 -39.18
N LEU A 196 14.94 3.38 -38.21
CA LEU A 196 15.22 3.33 -36.77
C LEU A 196 15.85 2.02 -36.29
N GLU A 197 15.57 0.89 -36.96
CA GLU A 197 16.04 -0.44 -36.55
C GLU A 197 17.58 -0.57 -36.57
N LYS A 198 18.28 0.25 -37.38
CA LYS A 198 19.73 0.14 -37.58
C LYS A 198 20.59 0.95 -36.59
N THR A 199 20.03 1.96 -35.96
CA THR A 199 20.83 2.94 -35.19
C THR A 199 20.69 2.74 -33.67
N VAL A 200 19.61 2.09 -33.24
CA VAL A 200 19.25 1.88 -31.82
C VAL A 200 20.17 0.91 -31.08
N VAL A 201 20.87 0.00 -31.78
CA VAL A 201 21.73 -1.02 -31.17
C VAL A 201 23.04 -0.46 -30.58
N ALA A 202 23.46 0.75 -31.00
CA ALA A 202 24.79 1.28 -30.67
C ALA A 202 24.84 2.22 -29.45
N HIS A 203 23.71 2.70 -28.93
CA HIS A 203 23.68 3.75 -27.88
C HIS A 203 22.99 3.33 -26.57
N THR A 204 22.55 2.08 -26.45
CA THR A 204 21.54 1.62 -25.48
C THR A 204 22.08 1.46 -24.04
N ASN A 205 23.35 1.11 -23.83
CA ASN A 205 23.79 0.57 -22.53
C ASN A 205 24.07 1.58 -21.40
N LYS A 206 24.03 2.90 -21.64
CA LYS A 206 24.28 3.92 -20.58
C LYS A 206 23.05 4.77 -20.24
N ILE A 207 22.01 4.75 -21.07
CA ILE A 207 20.73 5.44 -20.88
C ILE A 207 19.68 4.50 -20.25
N LEU A 208 19.81 3.18 -20.46
CA LEU A 208 18.88 2.14 -19.99
C LEU A 208 18.50 2.25 -18.50
N GLN A 209 19.44 2.49 -17.58
CA GLN A 209 19.10 2.53 -16.14
C GLN A 209 18.23 3.72 -15.71
N ARG A 210 18.30 4.87 -16.39
CA ARG A 210 17.42 6.02 -16.11
C ARG A 210 16.14 5.97 -16.94
N HIS A 211 16.20 5.37 -18.13
CA HIS A 211 15.02 5.18 -18.99
C HIS A 211 14.06 4.16 -18.41
N ASP A 212 14.54 3.03 -17.86
CA ASP A 212 13.66 2.00 -17.29
C ASP A 212 12.81 2.55 -16.14
N ILE A 213 13.37 3.42 -15.29
CA ILE A 213 12.64 4.05 -14.19
C ILE A 213 11.62 5.06 -14.72
N LEU A 214 12.00 5.89 -15.70
CA LEU A 214 11.11 6.89 -16.31
C LEU A 214 10.02 6.25 -17.16
N GLU A 215 10.31 5.19 -17.89
CA GLU A 215 9.37 4.45 -18.73
C GLU A 215 8.37 3.69 -17.86
N VAL A 216 8.81 3.01 -16.79
CA VAL A 216 7.92 2.39 -15.81
C VAL A 216 7.07 3.45 -15.09
N ALA A 217 7.66 4.60 -14.73
CA ALA A 217 6.91 5.69 -14.11
C ALA A 217 5.88 6.30 -15.07
N LEU A 218 6.25 6.52 -16.34
CA LEU A 218 5.37 7.07 -17.36
C LEU A 218 4.26 6.09 -17.74
N GLU A 219 4.56 4.80 -17.92
CA GLU A 219 3.56 3.76 -18.18
C GLU A 219 2.58 3.64 -17.01
N LYS A 220 3.07 3.68 -15.76
CA LYS A 220 2.23 3.71 -14.56
C LYS A 220 1.34 4.95 -14.52
N LEU A 221 1.88 6.12 -14.85
CA LEU A 221 1.15 7.40 -14.83
C LEU A 221 0.12 7.49 -15.96
N VAL A 222 0.46 7.00 -17.16
CA VAL A 222 -0.46 6.84 -18.29
C VAL A 222 -1.58 5.87 -17.90
N THR A 223 -1.27 4.69 -17.37
CA THR A 223 -2.29 3.71 -16.98
C THR A 223 -3.20 4.25 -15.86
N GLN A 224 -2.64 5.00 -14.90
CA GLN A 224 -3.42 5.69 -13.87
C GLN A 224 -4.32 6.77 -14.45
N SER A 225 -3.80 7.57 -15.39
CA SER A 225 -4.58 8.61 -16.08
C SER A 225 -5.67 8.02 -16.97
N GLU A 226 -5.42 6.88 -17.63
CA GLU A 226 -6.41 6.15 -18.42
C GLU A 226 -7.48 5.54 -17.50
N ALA A 227 -7.10 4.96 -16.37
CA ALA A 227 -8.06 4.46 -15.38
C ALA A 227 -8.92 5.59 -14.79
N ALA A 228 -8.30 6.73 -14.48
CA ALA A 228 -8.99 7.93 -14.04
C ALA A 228 -9.91 8.49 -15.13
N MET A 229 -9.47 8.55 -16.39
CA MET A 229 -10.29 9.00 -17.52
C MET A 229 -11.45 8.04 -17.81
N VAL A 230 -11.25 6.72 -17.75
CA VAL A 230 -12.32 5.73 -17.87
C VAL A 230 -13.33 5.92 -16.75
N HIS A 231 -12.87 6.22 -15.53
CA HIS A 231 -13.77 6.53 -14.43
C HIS A 231 -14.50 7.86 -14.63
N ILE A 232 -13.82 8.93 -15.02
CA ILE A 232 -14.41 10.24 -15.35
C ILE A 232 -15.44 10.07 -16.47
N GLN A 233 -15.16 9.25 -17.49
CA GLN A 233 -16.15 8.92 -18.52
C GLN A 233 -17.33 8.14 -17.93
N ALA A 234 -17.10 7.23 -16.99
CA ALA A 234 -18.14 6.47 -16.32
C ALA A 234 -18.98 7.31 -15.31
N THR A 235 -18.44 8.40 -14.76
CA THR A 235 -19.11 9.29 -13.79
C THR A 235 -19.66 10.56 -14.39
N ALA A 236 -19.00 11.16 -15.38
CA ALA A 236 -19.49 12.33 -16.12
C ALA A 236 -20.68 11.98 -17.04
N LEU A 237 -20.83 10.69 -17.40
CA LEU A 237 -22.07 10.15 -17.94
C LEU A 237 -22.96 9.70 -16.78
N ASP A 238 -23.69 10.65 -16.19
CA ASP A 238 -24.64 10.45 -15.08
C ASP A 238 -25.88 9.60 -15.47
N SER A 239 -25.78 8.59 -16.36
CA SER A 239 -26.97 7.77 -16.67
C SER A 239 -26.83 6.27 -16.92
N ASP A 240 -25.72 5.64 -17.31
CA ASP A 240 -25.78 4.17 -17.50
C ASP A 240 -24.47 3.42 -17.25
N ILE A 241 -24.49 2.59 -16.19
CA ILE A 241 -23.59 1.43 -16.07
C ILE A 241 -23.71 0.63 -17.37
N LYS A 242 -22.58 0.34 -18.03
CA LYS A 242 -22.57 -0.42 -19.28
C LYS A 242 -23.28 -1.76 -19.10
N TYR A 243 -24.28 -2.00 -19.96
CA TYR A 243 -24.93 -3.30 -20.03
C TYR A 243 -24.15 -4.23 -20.97
N PHE A 244 -23.86 -5.42 -20.47
CA PHE A 244 -23.20 -6.49 -21.21
C PHE A 244 -24.20 -7.60 -21.49
N ASN A 245 -24.31 -8.02 -22.75
CA ASN A 245 -24.89 -9.31 -23.07
C ASN A 245 -23.91 -10.41 -22.66
N ARG A 246 -24.45 -11.59 -22.35
CA ARG A 246 -23.61 -12.77 -22.06
C ARG A 246 -22.65 -13.10 -23.20
N ARG A 247 -23.04 -12.79 -24.45
CA ARG A 247 -22.24 -13.00 -25.68
C ARG A 247 -21.10 -12.00 -25.84
N ASP A 248 -21.19 -10.84 -25.20
CA ASP A 248 -20.14 -9.81 -25.24
C ASP A 248 -18.92 -10.22 -24.39
N LEU A 249 -19.10 -11.22 -23.52
CA LEU A 249 -18.10 -11.70 -22.58
C LEU A 249 -17.68 -13.14 -22.91
N ARG A 250 -16.44 -13.30 -23.36
CA ARG A 250 -15.80 -14.62 -23.48
C ARG A 250 -15.22 -14.99 -22.12
N LEU A 251 -15.81 -15.97 -21.43
CA LEU A 251 -15.20 -16.47 -20.18
C LEU A 251 -14.00 -17.32 -20.52
N VAL A 252 -12.85 -16.97 -19.94
CA VAL A 252 -11.56 -17.59 -20.22
C VAL A 252 -11.18 -18.58 -19.13
N LYS A 253 -11.37 -18.20 -17.86
CA LYS A 253 -10.90 -18.98 -16.72
C LYS A 253 -11.86 -18.87 -15.55
N THR A 254 -12.10 -19.99 -14.87
CA THR A 254 -12.82 -19.99 -13.59
C THR A 254 -11.86 -19.56 -12.48
N ILE A 255 -12.21 -18.51 -11.74
CA ILE A 255 -11.47 -18.06 -10.55
C ILE A 255 -12.02 -18.78 -9.33
N GLN A 256 -13.36 -18.84 -9.20
CA GLN A 256 -14.04 -19.47 -8.08
C GLN A 256 -15.37 -20.05 -8.55
N GLN A 257 -15.62 -21.33 -8.29
CA GLN A 257 -16.88 -21.99 -8.60
C GLN A 257 -17.48 -22.60 -7.34
N ARG A 258 -18.69 -22.16 -7.01
CA ARG A 258 -19.49 -22.70 -5.90
C ARG A 258 -20.93 -22.85 -6.36
N SER A 259 -21.60 -23.94 -6.02
CA SER A 259 -22.95 -24.24 -6.50
C SER A 259 -24.02 -23.28 -5.94
N THR A 260 -23.81 -22.78 -4.73
CA THR A 260 -24.78 -21.93 -4.00
C THR A 260 -24.36 -20.47 -3.89
N LYS A 261 -23.14 -20.11 -4.28
CA LYS A 261 -22.59 -18.75 -4.17
C LYS A 261 -22.30 -18.18 -5.55
N PRO A 262 -22.11 -16.85 -5.69
CA PRO A 262 -21.66 -16.27 -6.94
C PRO A 262 -20.37 -16.93 -7.42
N ALA A 263 -20.31 -17.23 -8.71
CA ALA A 263 -19.13 -17.79 -9.34
C ALA A 263 -18.34 -16.66 -10.02
N LEU A 264 -17.02 -16.68 -9.87
CA LEU A 264 -16.13 -15.70 -10.46
C LEU A 264 -15.37 -16.30 -11.63
N TYR A 265 -15.33 -15.55 -12.71
CA TYR A 265 -14.64 -15.90 -13.93
C TYR A 265 -13.78 -14.75 -14.37
N ARG A 266 -12.66 -15.07 -15.00
CA ARG A 266 -11.96 -14.14 -15.87
C ARG A 266 -12.65 -14.15 -17.22
N ALA A 267 -12.88 -12.97 -17.77
CA ALA A 267 -13.50 -12.80 -19.05
C ALA A 267 -12.71 -11.82 -19.92
N GLU A 268 -12.99 -11.88 -21.21
CA GLU A 268 -12.52 -10.93 -22.19
C GLU A 268 -13.73 -10.35 -22.93
N TYR A 269 -13.69 -9.06 -23.24
CA TYR A 269 -14.67 -8.39 -24.07
C TYR A 269 -13.98 -7.42 -25.03
N GLU A 270 -14.66 -7.06 -26.11
CA GLU A 270 -14.15 -6.09 -27.06
C GLU A 270 -14.61 -4.68 -26.68
N ALA A 271 -13.65 -3.75 -26.59
CA ALA A 271 -13.90 -2.33 -26.40
C ALA A 271 -13.01 -1.54 -27.34
N SER A 272 -13.61 -0.72 -28.20
CA SER A 272 -12.87 0.13 -29.15
C SER A 272 -11.87 -0.65 -30.00
N GLY A 273 -12.24 -1.87 -30.45
CA GLY A 273 -11.40 -2.75 -31.25
C GLY A 273 -10.26 -3.43 -30.50
N LYS A 274 -10.16 -3.26 -29.17
CA LYS A 274 -9.18 -3.95 -28.32
C LYS A 274 -9.86 -4.98 -27.44
N VAL A 275 -9.18 -6.10 -27.21
CA VAL A 275 -9.61 -7.11 -26.24
C VAL A 275 -9.22 -6.64 -24.85
N VAL A 276 -10.22 -6.41 -24.00
CA VAL A 276 -10.07 -5.99 -22.61
C VAL A 276 -10.40 -7.18 -21.71
N LYS A 277 -9.55 -7.40 -20.70
CA LYS A 277 -9.79 -8.42 -19.68
C LYS A 277 -10.63 -7.85 -18.54
N ALA A 278 -11.43 -8.70 -17.92
CA ALA A 278 -12.29 -8.34 -16.80
C ALA A 278 -12.53 -9.52 -15.87
N VAL A 279 -13.05 -9.23 -14.68
CA VAL A 279 -13.56 -10.23 -13.74
C VAL A 279 -15.08 -10.19 -13.77
N VAL A 280 -15.71 -11.35 -13.91
CA VAL A 280 -17.17 -11.47 -14.00
C VAL A 280 -17.70 -12.25 -12.83
N LYS A 281 -18.56 -11.61 -12.02
CA LYS A 281 -19.29 -12.23 -10.90
C LYS A 281 -20.66 -12.67 -11.39
N ILE A 282 -20.85 -13.96 -11.59
CA ILE A 282 -22.11 -14.55 -12.06
C ILE A 282 -22.91 -15.09 -10.87
N PHE A 283 -24.12 -14.60 -10.69
CA PHE A 283 -25.00 -15.04 -9.62
C PHE A 283 -25.71 -16.37 -9.97
N PRO A 284 -25.98 -17.24 -8.98
CA PRO A 284 -26.66 -18.50 -9.22
C PRO A 284 -28.11 -18.29 -9.67
N ALA A 285 -28.60 -19.15 -10.56
CA ALA A 285 -29.98 -19.06 -11.09
C ALA A 285 -31.07 -19.22 -10.01
N SER A 286 -30.76 -19.89 -8.91
CA SER A 286 -31.65 -20.02 -7.74
C SER A 286 -31.92 -18.69 -7.03
N ALA A 287 -31.14 -17.64 -7.30
CA ALA A 287 -31.34 -16.34 -6.70
C ALA A 287 -32.51 -15.55 -7.35
N LYS A 288 -32.99 -15.94 -8.54
CA LYS A 288 -33.85 -15.15 -9.46
C LYS A 288 -34.98 -14.28 -8.86
N SER A 289 -35.71 -14.73 -7.83
CA SER A 289 -36.87 -13.99 -7.29
C SER A 289 -36.53 -13.02 -6.16
N LYS A 290 -35.40 -13.22 -5.48
CA LYS A 290 -34.83 -12.27 -4.50
C LYS A 290 -33.61 -11.52 -5.07
N SER A 291 -33.15 -11.88 -6.27
CA SER A 291 -31.85 -11.45 -6.81
C SER A 291 -31.85 -10.11 -7.51
N GLN A 292 -32.96 -9.63 -8.07
CA GLN A 292 -32.87 -8.41 -8.88
C GLN A 292 -32.66 -7.19 -7.99
N ASP A 293 -33.55 -7.00 -7.01
CA ASP A 293 -33.38 -5.96 -5.96
C ASP A 293 -32.03 -6.11 -5.26
N PHE A 294 -31.65 -7.35 -4.97
CA PHE A 294 -30.38 -7.69 -4.35
C PHE A 294 -29.15 -7.28 -5.19
N ILE A 295 -29.18 -7.55 -6.49
CA ILE A 295 -28.10 -7.19 -7.41
C ILE A 295 -28.10 -5.69 -7.67
N ASP A 296 -29.28 -5.07 -7.74
CA ASP A 296 -29.42 -3.62 -7.86
C ASP A 296 -28.86 -2.90 -6.62
N ASP A 297 -29.07 -3.45 -5.42
CA ASP A 297 -28.46 -2.98 -4.18
C ASP A 297 -26.93 -3.16 -4.19
N GLU A 298 -26.43 -4.34 -4.59
CA GLU A 298 -24.98 -4.58 -4.70
C GLU A 298 -24.33 -3.65 -5.72
N ILE A 299 -24.98 -3.42 -6.86
CA ILE A 299 -24.55 -2.47 -7.89
C ILE A 299 -24.53 -1.06 -7.35
N LYS A 300 -25.60 -0.64 -6.67
CA LYS A 300 -25.68 0.70 -6.10
C LYS A 300 -24.51 0.95 -5.16
N ARG A 301 -24.23 -0.02 -4.27
CA ARG A 301 -23.11 0.06 -3.33
C ARG A 301 -21.77 0.08 -4.05
N ILE A 302 -21.49 -0.86 -4.96
CA ILE A 302 -20.20 -0.89 -5.66
C ILE A 302 -20.02 0.35 -6.54
N LYS A 303 -21.08 0.88 -7.15
CA LYS A 303 -21.04 2.12 -7.94
C LYS A 303 -20.64 3.33 -7.08
N GLU A 304 -21.06 3.36 -5.82
CA GLU A 304 -20.70 4.41 -4.85
C GLU A 304 -19.26 4.25 -4.33
N LEU A 305 -18.68 3.04 -4.41
CA LEU A 305 -17.30 2.76 -4.01
C LEU A 305 -16.32 3.05 -5.15
N TRP A 306 -15.70 4.23 -5.13
CA TRP A 306 -14.60 4.56 -6.03
C TRP A 306 -13.29 4.84 -5.30
N HIS A 307 -12.27 4.07 -5.63
CA HIS A 307 -10.91 4.25 -5.11
C HIS A 307 -9.91 3.52 -6.02
N PRO A 308 -8.72 4.09 -6.31
CA PRO A 308 -7.72 3.47 -7.21
C PRO A 308 -7.21 2.10 -6.73
N HIS A 309 -7.30 1.84 -5.42
CA HIS A 309 -6.93 0.58 -4.79
C HIS A 309 -8.13 -0.34 -4.48
N LEU A 310 -9.29 -0.12 -5.10
CA LEU A 310 -10.46 -1.00 -5.02
C LEU A 310 -10.89 -1.51 -6.42
N PRO A 311 -11.49 -2.71 -6.52
CA PRO A 311 -12.08 -3.22 -7.74
C PRO A 311 -13.13 -2.25 -8.32
N GLN A 312 -13.01 -1.95 -9.61
CA GLN A 312 -13.89 -1.01 -10.27
C GLN A 312 -15.01 -1.70 -11.03
N LEU A 313 -16.26 -1.24 -10.89
CA LEU A 313 -17.40 -1.75 -11.65
C LEU A 313 -17.37 -1.22 -13.09
N LEU A 314 -17.14 -2.10 -14.05
CA LEU A 314 -17.14 -1.78 -15.48
C LEU A 314 -18.54 -1.89 -16.09
N GLY A 315 -19.39 -2.76 -15.54
CA GLY A 315 -20.74 -2.94 -16.05
C GLY A 315 -21.51 -4.10 -15.41
N ARG A 316 -22.67 -4.39 -16.00
CA ARG A 316 -23.57 -5.45 -15.51
C ARG A 316 -24.33 -6.12 -16.64
N SER A 317 -24.95 -7.27 -16.36
CA SER A 317 -25.92 -7.88 -17.26
C SER A 317 -27.20 -7.04 -17.40
N PHE A 318 -27.94 -7.21 -18.49
CA PHE A 318 -29.28 -6.63 -18.65
C PHE A 318 -30.24 -7.02 -17.50
N PRO A 319 -31.17 -6.13 -17.11
CA PRO A 319 -32.23 -6.47 -16.18
C PRO A 319 -32.99 -7.69 -16.71
N LYS A 320 -33.31 -8.66 -15.85
CA LYS A 320 -33.98 -9.94 -16.21
C LYS A 320 -33.12 -10.95 -16.97
N ALA A 321 -31.80 -10.78 -17.05
CA ALA A 321 -30.93 -11.83 -17.59
C ALA A 321 -31.12 -13.15 -16.81
N ASP A 322 -31.13 -14.28 -17.52
CA ASP A 322 -31.33 -15.60 -16.92
C ASP A 322 -30.31 -15.94 -15.83
N ARG A 323 -29.10 -15.39 -15.98
CA ARG A 323 -28.03 -15.44 -14.99
C ARG A 323 -27.45 -14.03 -14.92
N PRO A 324 -27.88 -13.22 -13.95
CA PRO A 324 -27.35 -11.89 -13.83
C PRO A 324 -25.88 -11.93 -13.41
N PHE A 325 -25.12 -10.91 -13.79
CA PHE A 325 -23.70 -10.83 -13.49
C PHE A 325 -23.19 -9.38 -13.43
N LEU A 326 -22.08 -9.19 -12.71
CA LEU A 326 -21.31 -7.94 -12.68
C LEU A 326 -20.00 -8.12 -13.46
N VAL A 327 -19.51 -7.04 -14.06
CA VAL A 327 -18.22 -6.98 -14.75
C VAL A 327 -17.35 -5.98 -13.99
N LEU A 328 -16.20 -6.43 -13.51
CA LEU A 328 -15.25 -5.68 -12.69
C LEU A 328 -13.90 -5.58 -13.41
N SER A 329 -13.08 -4.62 -13.01
CA SER A 329 -11.69 -4.47 -13.48
C SER A 329 -10.89 -5.76 -13.31
N ASP A 330 -10.02 -6.07 -14.29
CA ASP A 330 -9.10 -7.20 -14.20
C ASP A 330 -7.98 -6.93 -13.20
N TYR A 331 -7.32 -8.00 -12.79
CA TYR A 331 -6.17 -7.99 -11.91
C TYR A 331 -5.20 -9.09 -12.35
N THR A 332 -3.93 -9.00 -11.98
CA THR A 332 -2.92 -10.02 -12.28
C THR A 332 -3.08 -11.24 -11.37
N GLU A 333 -2.80 -12.44 -11.87
CA GLU A 333 -2.93 -13.67 -11.05
C GLU A 333 -1.86 -13.79 -9.96
N ARG A 334 -0.89 -12.89 -9.95
CA ARG A 334 0.17 -12.87 -8.94
C ARG A 334 -0.43 -12.41 -7.62
N ASN A 335 -0.14 -13.16 -6.56
CA ASN A 335 -0.34 -12.67 -5.21
C ASN A 335 0.61 -11.47 -4.99
N VAL A 336 0.12 -10.42 -4.32
CA VAL A 336 0.90 -9.24 -3.92
C VAL A 336 2.22 -9.63 -3.27
N ARG A 337 2.19 -10.62 -2.36
CA ARG A 337 3.38 -11.09 -1.67
C ARG A 337 4.39 -11.75 -2.60
N ASN A 338 3.95 -12.60 -3.52
CA ASN A 338 4.84 -13.26 -4.48
C ASN A 338 5.52 -12.26 -5.42
N ASP A 339 4.91 -11.09 -5.65
CA ASP A 339 5.52 -10.00 -6.42
C ASP A 339 6.46 -9.15 -5.56
N LEU A 340 6.15 -9.00 -4.27
CA LEU A 340 6.91 -8.18 -3.33
C LEU A 340 8.18 -8.89 -2.83
N GLU A 341 8.10 -10.18 -2.51
CA GLU A 341 9.20 -10.97 -1.91
C GLU A 341 10.51 -10.91 -2.71
N PRO A 342 10.54 -11.07 -4.06
CA PRO A 342 11.78 -10.91 -4.81
C PRO A 342 12.36 -9.50 -4.73
N LYS A 343 11.53 -8.47 -4.63
CA LYS A 343 11.98 -7.07 -4.52
C LYS A 343 12.60 -6.83 -3.15
N LEU A 344 11.95 -7.32 -2.09
CA LEU A 344 12.47 -7.29 -0.73
C LEU A 344 13.83 -7.99 -0.65
N LEU A 345 14.00 -9.16 -1.24
CA LEU A 345 15.26 -9.90 -1.11
C LEU A 345 16.43 -9.34 -1.93
N ASN A 346 16.16 -8.78 -3.11
CA ASN A 346 17.21 -8.46 -4.08
C ASN A 346 17.54 -6.96 -4.21
N ASP A 347 16.62 -6.08 -3.81
CA ASP A 347 16.81 -4.63 -3.90
C ASP A 347 16.33 -3.99 -2.60
N PRO A 348 17.21 -3.72 -1.63
CA PRO A 348 16.77 -3.22 -0.35
C PRO A 348 16.02 -1.87 -0.45
N VAL A 349 16.46 -0.94 -1.30
CA VAL A 349 15.81 0.38 -1.44
C VAL A 349 14.53 0.26 -2.26
N GLY A 350 14.58 -0.43 -3.41
CA GLY A 350 13.40 -0.65 -4.25
C GLY A 350 12.35 -1.54 -3.57
N GLY A 351 12.79 -2.51 -2.78
CA GLY A 351 11.97 -3.37 -1.93
C GLY A 351 11.29 -2.57 -0.82
N PHE A 352 12.01 -1.67 -0.15
CA PHE A 352 11.40 -0.72 0.80
C PHE A 352 10.32 0.13 0.13
N MET A 353 10.61 0.71 -1.04
CA MET A 353 9.65 1.53 -1.77
C MET A 353 8.43 0.72 -2.23
N ALA A 354 8.63 -0.49 -2.75
CA ALA A 354 7.55 -1.37 -3.16
C ALA A 354 6.66 -1.76 -1.97
N ALA A 355 7.27 -2.06 -0.81
CA ALA A 355 6.54 -2.33 0.42
C ALA A 355 5.71 -1.12 0.85
N LEU A 356 6.31 0.08 0.87
CA LEU A 356 5.61 1.31 1.22
C LEU A 356 4.45 1.60 0.26
N GLU A 357 4.63 1.43 -1.05
CA GLU A 357 3.55 1.62 -2.04
C GLU A 357 2.38 0.65 -1.83
N VAL A 358 2.67 -0.61 -1.48
CA VAL A 358 1.63 -1.59 -1.17
C VAL A 358 0.92 -1.22 0.14
N LEU A 359 1.66 -0.94 1.20
CA LEU A 359 1.07 -0.60 2.50
C LEU A 359 0.25 0.68 2.44
N GLU A 360 0.76 1.72 1.77
CA GLU A 360 0.04 2.98 1.56
C GLU A 360 -1.25 2.74 0.78
N GLY A 361 -1.21 1.98 -0.33
CA GLY A 361 -2.41 1.66 -1.10
C GLY A 361 -3.45 0.86 -0.30
N VAL A 362 -2.99 -0.02 0.60
CA VAL A 362 -3.89 -0.73 1.53
C VAL A 362 -4.50 0.22 2.55
N ALA A 363 -3.69 1.05 3.21
CA ALA A 363 -4.16 2.00 4.22
C ALA A 363 -5.18 2.98 3.62
N SER A 364 -4.85 3.53 2.45
CA SER A 364 -5.69 4.45 1.69
C SER A 364 -7.05 3.82 1.35
N ALA A 365 -7.06 2.59 0.80
CA ALA A 365 -8.31 1.88 0.50
C ALA A 365 -9.15 1.57 1.75
N MET A 366 -8.52 1.11 2.82
CA MET A 366 -9.21 0.76 4.07
C MET A 366 -9.76 2.01 4.77
N ASN A 367 -9.05 3.13 4.73
CA ASN A 367 -9.51 4.39 5.28
C ASN A 367 -10.71 4.92 4.47
N TYR A 368 -10.63 4.84 3.13
CA TYR A 368 -11.75 5.17 2.26
C TYR A 368 -12.98 4.32 2.60
N LEU A 369 -12.84 2.99 2.73
CA LEU A 369 -13.94 2.08 3.06
C LEU A 369 -14.54 2.35 4.45
N ARG A 370 -13.71 2.70 5.44
CA ARG A 370 -14.14 3.07 6.80
C ARG A 370 -15.14 4.23 6.79
N GLU A 371 -14.98 5.17 5.85
CA GLU A 371 -15.82 6.36 5.73
C GLU A 371 -17.13 6.12 4.95
N GLN A 372 -17.27 4.96 4.31
CA GLN A 372 -18.44 4.66 3.48
C GLN A 372 -19.66 4.29 4.32
N PRO A 373 -20.83 4.92 4.08
CA PRO A 373 -22.07 4.55 4.76
C PRO A 373 -22.42 3.08 4.56
N GLY A 374 -22.79 2.38 5.63
CA GLY A 374 -23.18 0.97 5.58
C GLY A 374 -22.01 -0.02 5.51
N MET A 375 -20.76 0.45 5.58
CA MET A 375 -19.60 -0.43 5.69
C MET A 375 -19.48 -0.98 7.12
N GLY A 376 -19.93 -2.22 7.32
CA GLY A 376 -19.86 -2.91 8.61
C GLY A 376 -18.48 -3.50 8.92
N VAL A 377 -18.29 -3.91 10.18
CA VAL A 377 -17.06 -4.56 10.65
C VAL A 377 -16.77 -5.85 9.87
N ALA A 378 -17.77 -6.68 9.55
CA ALA A 378 -17.54 -7.88 8.76
C ALA A 378 -17.05 -7.58 7.34
N ALA A 379 -17.52 -6.48 6.73
CA ALA A 379 -17.09 -6.05 5.40
C ALA A 379 -15.62 -5.57 5.43
N LEU A 380 -15.26 -4.75 6.42
CA LEU A 380 -13.87 -4.33 6.64
C LEU A 380 -12.95 -5.54 6.91
N ASN A 381 -13.40 -6.50 7.72
CA ASN A 381 -12.66 -7.75 7.96
C ASN A 381 -12.47 -8.59 6.69
N ALA A 382 -13.47 -8.64 5.81
CA ALA A 382 -13.34 -9.32 4.53
C ALA A 382 -12.35 -8.60 3.61
N CYS A 383 -12.30 -7.25 3.69
CA CYS A 383 -11.36 -6.44 2.93
C CYS A 383 -9.92 -6.57 3.41
N SER A 384 -9.68 -6.80 4.70
CA SER A 384 -8.33 -6.81 5.29
C SER A 384 -7.57 -8.13 5.16
N GLN A 385 -8.18 -9.15 4.53
CA GLN A 385 -7.52 -10.44 4.34
C GLN A 385 -6.49 -10.36 3.21
N VAL A 386 -5.21 -10.47 3.53
CA VAL A 386 -4.10 -10.46 2.56
C VAL A 386 -4.26 -11.49 1.43
N PRO A 387 -4.77 -12.72 1.65
CA PRO A 387 -5.03 -13.67 0.56
C PRO A 387 -6.06 -13.18 -0.46
N THR A 388 -6.84 -12.14 -0.15
CA THR A 388 -7.79 -11.51 -1.06
C THR A 388 -7.19 -10.36 -1.86
N PHE A 389 -6.02 -9.83 -1.46
CA PHE A 389 -5.38 -8.73 -2.16
C PHE A 389 -4.91 -9.18 -3.54
N ARG A 390 -5.03 -8.31 -4.53
CA ARG A 390 -4.59 -8.55 -5.90
C ARG A 390 -3.70 -7.41 -6.36
N LEU A 391 -2.96 -7.62 -7.44
CA LEU A 391 -2.31 -6.52 -8.13
C LEU A 391 -3.16 -6.14 -9.34
N GLY A 392 -3.49 -4.86 -9.48
CA GLY A 392 -4.12 -4.33 -10.69
C GLY A 392 -3.20 -4.49 -11.90
N THR A 393 -3.73 -4.22 -13.09
CA THR A 393 -2.95 -4.32 -14.33
C THR A 393 -1.76 -3.37 -14.38
N SER A 394 -1.81 -2.24 -13.67
CA SER A 394 -0.70 -1.29 -13.48
C SER A 394 0.16 -1.57 -12.23
N GLY A 395 0.01 -2.75 -11.60
CA GLY A 395 0.86 -3.19 -10.49
C GLY A 395 0.52 -2.61 -9.12
N GLN A 396 -0.48 -1.73 -8.98
CA GLN A 396 -0.97 -1.29 -7.67
C GLN A 396 -1.69 -2.41 -6.93
N VAL A 397 -1.66 -2.38 -5.60
CA VAL A 397 -2.50 -3.26 -4.78
C VAL A 397 -3.97 -2.91 -4.96
N LEU A 398 -4.81 -3.94 -5.09
CA LEU A 398 -6.26 -3.87 -5.06
C LEU A 398 -6.75 -4.61 -3.82
N VAL A 399 -7.35 -3.85 -2.92
CA VAL A 399 -8.00 -4.31 -1.68
C VAL A 399 -9.49 -4.53 -1.95
N GLY A 400 -10.15 -5.35 -1.14
CA GLY A 400 -11.61 -5.48 -1.24
C GLY A 400 -12.09 -6.47 -2.30
N TYR A 401 -11.24 -7.29 -2.93
CA TYR A 401 -11.78 -8.47 -3.62
C TYR A 401 -12.46 -9.43 -2.63
N GLY A 402 -12.15 -9.37 -1.33
CA GLY A 402 -12.95 -10.01 -0.28
C GLY A 402 -14.44 -9.67 -0.34
N LEU A 403 -14.79 -8.41 -0.64
CA LEU A 403 -16.15 -7.93 -0.90
C LEU A 403 -16.76 -8.58 -2.14
N VAL A 404 -15.95 -8.74 -3.18
CA VAL A 404 -16.38 -9.40 -4.42
C VAL A 404 -16.63 -10.90 -4.19
N TYR A 405 -15.78 -11.56 -3.39
CA TYR A 405 -15.86 -12.98 -3.05
C TYR A 405 -16.97 -13.32 -2.06
N SER A 406 -17.27 -12.39 -1.15
CA SER A 406 -18.24 -12.63 -0.10
C SER A 406 -19.67 -12.67 -0.67
N GLU A 407 -20.54 -13.29 0.11
CA GLU A 407 -21.95 -12.95 0.02
C GLU A 407 -22.13 -11.45 0.27
N PRO A 408 -23.22 -10.85 -0.21
CA PRO A 408 -23.51 -9.46 0.09
C PRO A 408 -23.36 -9.13 1.55
N TRP A 409 -22.70 -8.02 1.83
CA TRP A 409 -22.61 -7.50 3.18
C TRP A 409 -24.01 -7.17 3.69
N THR A 410 -24.43 -7.92 4.70
CA THR A 410 -25.50 -7.50 5.59
C THR A 410 -24.97 -6.32 6.41
N GLU A 411 -25.80 -5.29 6.57
CA GLU A 411 -25.48 -4.22 7.50
C GLU A 411 -25.36 -4.84 8.89
N ASP A 412 -24.14 -4.89 9.42
CA ASP A 412 -23.95 -5.27 10.81
C ASP A 412 -24.53 -4.14 11.67
N PRO A 413 -25.33 -4.45 12.70
CA PRO A 413 -25.75 -3.43 13.65
C PRO A 413 -24.50 -2.79 14.24
N VAL A 414 -24.43 -1.46 14.22
CA VAL A 414 -23.28 -0.67 14.66
C VAL A 414 -22.85 -1.14 16.06
N THR A 415 -21.78 -1.92 16.12
CA THR A 415 -21.18 -2.32 17.40
C THR A 415 -20.40 -1.13 17.95
N SER A 416 -20.41 -0.95 19.27
CA SER A 416 -19.78 0.19 19.95
C SER A 416 -18.25 0.23 19.91
N ALA A 417 -17.59 -0.74 19.27
CA ALA A 417 -16.13 -0.71 19.11
C ALA A 417 -15.74 0.30 18.02
N SER A 418 -14.80 1.19 18.34
CA SER A 418 -14.26 2.12 17.34
C SER A 418 -13.63 1.32 16.18
N PRO A 419 -14.04 1.55 14.92
CA PRO A 419 -13.46 0.87 13.77
C PRO A 419 -11.94 1.13 13.65
N ASP A 420 -11.43 2.23 14.20
CA ASP A 420 -10.01 2.57 14.14
C ASP A 420 -9.12 1.52 14.81
N ASN A 421 -9.43 1.10 16.03
CA ASN A 421 -8.60 0.12 16.75
C ASN A 421 -8.55 -1.23 16.04
N LEU A 422 -9.69 -1.63 15.47
CA LEU A 422 -9.80 -2.84 14.66
C LEU A 422 -8.94 -2.72 13.40
N LEU A 423 -9.03 -1.60 12.68
CA LEU A 423 -8.30 -1.37 11.44
C LEU A 423 -6.79 -1.26 11.68
N ILE A 424 -6.36 -0.57 12.74
CA ILE A 424 -4.94 -0.48 13.12
C ILE A 424 -4.39 -1.89 13.40
N ASN A 425 -5.12 -2.71 14.15
CA ASN A 425 -4.72 -4.09 14.43
C ASN A 425 -4.64 -4.94 13.14
N HIS A 426 -5.68 -4.87 12.30
CA HIS A 426 -5.65 -5.57 11.01
C HIS A 426 -4.51 -5.12 10.13
N PHE A 427 -4.22 -3.83 10.10
CA PHE A 427 -3.16 -3.28 9.27
C PHE A 427 -1.77 -3.67 9.76
N TRP A 428 -1.57 -3.75 11.08
CA TRP A 428 -0.36 -4.33 11.65
C TRP A 428 -0.20 -5.79 11.21
N ARG A 429 -1.26 -6.61 11.27
CA ARG A 429 -1.23 -8.01 10.81
C ARG A 429 -1.01 -8.13 9.30
N ILE A 430 -1.63 -7.26 8.50
CA ILE A 430 -1.38 -7.17 7.05
C ILE A 430 0.08 -6.86 6.78
N THR A 431 0.65 -5.90 7.50
CA THR A 431 2.06 -5.51 7.37
C THR A 431 2.96 -6.69 7.69
N MET A 432 2.64 -7.43 8.76
CA MET A 432 3.33 -8.67 9.10
C MET A 432 3.25 -9.71 7.97
N GLU A 433 2.05 -9.98 7.49
CA GLU A 433 1.81 -11.05 6.53
C GLU A 433 2.44 -10.77 5.15
N LEU A 434 2.38 -9.52 4.71
CA LEU A 434 2.94 -9.08 3.43
C LEU A 434 4.47 -9.05 3.44
N LEU A 435 5.08 -8.55 4.53
CA LEU A 435 6.51 -8.29 4.57
C LEU A 435 7.34 -9.48 5.07
N TYR A 436 6.79 -10.30 5.95
CA TYR A 436 7.59 -11.28 6.68
C TYR A 436 7.20 -12.73 6.47
N GLY A 437 5.92 -13.06 6.32
CA GLY A 437 5.58 -14.42 6.71
C GLY A 437 4.12 -14.69 6.87
N ASP A 438 3.72 -15.95 6.72
CA ASP A 438 2.60 -16.38 7.53
C ASP A 438 2.98 -16.12 9.00
N GLU A 439 2.14 -15.40 9.76
CA GLU A 439 2.42 -15.00 11.15
C GLU A 439 2.77 -16.21 12.01
N ASP A 440 2.13 -17.35 11.75
CA ASP A 440 2.34 -18.61 12.45
C ASP A 440 3.63 -19.31 12.04
N ALA A 441 4.20 -18.95 10.88
CA ALA A 441 5.49 -19.46 10.41
C ALA A 441 6.67 -18.61 10.88
N ILE A 442 6.41 -17.39 11.37
CA ILE A 442 7.44 -16.52 11.95
C ILE A 442 7.64 -16.95 13.40
N ASP A 443 8.76 -17.62 13.67
CA ASP A 443 9.21 -17.75 15.04
C ASP A 443 9.70 -16.38 15.52
N TRP A 444 8.83 -15.63 16.18
CA TRP A 444 9.11 -14.32 16.79
C TRP A 444 10.23 -14.35 17.85
N GLY A 445 10.52 -15.54 18.33
CA GLY A 445 11.69 -15.86 19.11
C GLY A 445 12.99 -15.86 18.32
N ASP A 446 12.92 -16.41 17.12
CA ASP A 446 13.96 -16.40 16.10
C ASP A 446 13.89 -15.13 15.24
N TRP A 447 14.58 -14.10 15.68
CA TRP A 447 14.72 -12.89 14.88
C TRP A 447 15.52 -13.11 13.58
N ASN A 448 16.20 -14.24 13.39
CA ASN A 448 16.82 -14.57 12.11
C ASN A 448 15.76 -14.98 11.08
N SER A 449 14.65 -15.62 11.48
CA SER A 449 13.50 -15.90 10.60
C SER A 449 12.88 -14.60 10.05
N VAL A 450 12.83 -13.56 10.88
CA VAL A 450 12.43 -12.19 10.50
C VAL A 450 13.51 -11.49 9.67
N GLN A 451 14.80 -11.73 9.94
CA GLN A 451 15.92 -11.13 9.20
C GLN A 451 16.12 -11.70 7.80
N THR A 452 15.82 -12.99 7.58
CA THR A 452 15.89 -13.59 6.25
C THR A 452 14.92 -12.94 5.27
N ALA A 453 13.86 -12.29 5.74
CA ALA A 453 12.84 -11.71 4.87
C ALA A 453 13.21 -10.33 4.29
N ALA A 454 13.76 -9.42 5.10
CA ALA A 454 14.29 -8.11 4.68
C ALA A 454 14.51 -7.20 5.92
N PRO A 455 15.75 -7.00 6.43
CA PRO A 455 15.95 -6.18 7.64
C PRO A 455 15.56 -4.71 7.42
N HIS A 456 15.62 -4.24 6.18
CA HIS A 456 15.34 -2.86 5.81
C HIS A 456 13.85 -2.48 5.89
N VAL A 457 12.92 -3.44 5.89
CA VAL A 457 11.48 -3.16 6.02
C VAL A 457 11.00 -3.15 7.47
N ARG A 458 11.88 -3.49 8.43
CA ARG A 458 11.60 -3.38 9.87
C ARG A 458 11.02 -2.04 10.31
N PRO A 459 11.46 -0.88 9.78
CA PRO A 459 10.89 0.38 10.20
C PRO A 459 9.37 0.48 9.96
N PHE A 460 8.79 -0.32 9.05
CA PHE A 460 7.33 -0.38 8.92
C PHE A 460 6.65 -0.93 10.18
N LEU A 461 7.27 -1.84 10.95
CA LEU A 461 6.67 -2.32 12.19
C LEU A 461 6.48 -1.21 13.22
N THR A 462 7.38 -0.23 13.23
CA THR A 462 7.27 0.95 14.08
C THR A 462 6.26 1.92 13.49
N LEU A 463 6.26 2.14 12.16
CA LEU A 463 5.29 3.02 11.50
C LEU A 463 3.85 2.54 11.65
N THR A 464 3.65 1.22 11.65
CA THR A 464 2.33 0.58 11.76
C THR A 464 2.03 0.11 13.18
N SER A 465 2.76 0.60 14.19
CA SER A 465 2.53 0.22 15.58
C SER A 465 1.16 0.68 16.07
N PHE A 466 0.73 0.08 17.18
CA PHE A 466 -0.55 0.38 17.84
C PHE A 466 -0.64 1.80 18.43
N ASP A 467 0.43 2.59 18.37
CA ASP A 467 0.50 3.93 18.95
C ASP A 467 -0.09 5.02 18.05
N CYS A 468 -0.59 4.67 16.85
CA CYS A 468 -1.33 5.60 16.00
C CYS A 468 -2.68 5.99 16.66
N PRO A 469 -3.01 7.28 16.76
CA PRO A 469 -4.23 7.73 17.43
C PRO A 469 -5.52 7.38 16.67
N SER A 470 -5.43 7.21 15.35
CA SER A 470 -6.52 6.80 14.48
C SER A 470 -5.97 6.12 13.22
N PHE A 471 -6.83 5.41 12.49
CA PHE A 471 -6.45 4.79 11.23
C PHE A 471 -6.17 5.82 10.12
N GLU A 472 -6.87 6.94 10.15
CA GLU A 472 -6.65 8.09 9.26
C GLU A 472 -5.25 8.66 9.42
N CYS A 473 -4.79 8.86 10.66
CA CYS A 473 -3.44 9.33 10.94
C CYS A 473 -2.38 8.35 10.41
N LEU A 474 -2.61 7.04 10.55
CA LEU A 474 -1.73 6.02 9.98
C LEU A 474 -1.67 6.12 8.44
N SER A 475 -2.81 6.27 7.78
CA SER A 475 -2.89 6.44 6.32
C SER A 475 -2.13 7.70 5.86
N GLU A 476 -2.37 8.85 6.51
CA GLU A 476 -1.70 10.12 6.19
C GLU A 476 -0.18 10.02 6.37
N ARG A 477 0.29 9.35 7.43
CA ARG A 477 1.72 9.11 7.67
C ARG A 477 2.36 8.34 6.52
N LEU A 478 1.72 7.26 6.05
CA LEU A 478 2.24 6.45 4.94
C LEU A 478 2.23 7.23 3.61
N THR A 479 1.15 7.96 3.32
CA THR A 479 1.04 8.81 2.12
C THR A 479 2.11 9.92 2.13
N GLY A 480 2.30 10.60 3.27
CA GLY A 480 3.32 11.64 3.43
C GLY A 480 4.75 11.11 3.29
N LEU A 481 5.03 9.95 3.88
CA LEU A 481 6.33 9.28 3.73
C LEU A 481 6.57 8.90 2.27
N LEU A 482 5.58 8.30 1.60
CA LEU A 482 5.71 7.88 0.20
C LEU A 482 5.94 9.08 -0.73
N GLY A 483 5.23 10.19 -0.52
CA GLY A 483 5.42 11.42 -1.30
C GLY A 483 6.82 12.01 -1.13
N SER A 484 7.34 12.02 0.11
CA SER A 484 8.69 12.49 0.41
C SER A 484 9.76 11.62 -0.28
N LEU A 485 9.64 10.29 -0.18
CA LEU A 485 10.61 9.37 -0.77
C LEU A 485 10.53 9.30 -2.29
N LYS A 486 9.33 9.42 -2.89
CA LYS A 486 9.20 9.53 -4.35
C LYS A 486 9.92 10.75 -4.90
N SER A 487 9.87 11.88 -4.18
CA SER A 487 10.60 13.08 -4.57
C SER A 487 12.12 12.84 -4.56
N CYS A 488 12.65 12.15 -3.54
CA CYS A 488 14.05 11.74 -3.50
C CYS A 488 14.41 10.76 -4.63
N LEU A 489 13.53 9.80 -4.92
CA LEU A 489 13.73 8.81 -5.99
C LEU A 489 13.80 9.48 -7.37
N MET A 490 12.90 10.42 -7.66
CA MET A 490 12.88 11.16 -8.94
C MET A 490 14.14 12.00 -9.13
N ASN A 491 14.73 12.48 -8.04
CA ASN A 491 16.01 13.20 -8.06
C ASN A 491 17.23 12.27 -8.18
N GLY A 492 17.03 10.94 -8.23
CA GLY A 492 18.10 9.95 -8.27
C GLY A 492 18.92 9.88 -6.98
N SER A 493 18.35 10.36 -5.87
CA SER A 493 19.03 10.51 -4.58
C SER A 493 18.33 9.69 -3.50
N LEU A 494 17.72 8.54 -3.84
CA LEU A 494 17.10 7.68 -2.83
C LEU A 494 18.07 6.57 -2.42
N ASP A 495 18.50 6.64 -1.17
CA ASP A 495 19.29 5.70 -0.42
C ASP A 495 18.73 5.60 1.01
N TYR A 496 19.35 4.76 1.85
CA TYR A 496 18.88 4.54 3.22
C TYR A 496 18.94 5.76 4.12
N SER A 497 19.85 6.68 3.88
CA SER A 497 19.96 7.93 4.64
C SER A 497 18.73 8.80 4.39
N GLN A 498 18.27 8.94 3.13
CA GLN A 498 17.04 9.72 2.88
C GLN A 498 15.78 8.97 3.35
N ILE A 499 15.75 7.63 3.25
CA ILE A 499 14.66 6.83 3.85
C ILE A 499 14.57 7.14 5.34
N ARG A 500 15.70 7.07 6.03
CA ARG A 500 15.79 7.34 7.47
C ARG A 500 15.33 8.75 7.83
N ALA A 501 15.90 9.75 7.18
CA ALA A 501 15.58 11.15 7.43
C ALA A 501 14.08 11.44 7.19
N ALA A 502 13.49 10.87 6.13
CA ALA A 502 12.06 11.04 5.87
C ALA A 502 11.18 10.35 6.93
N MET A 503 11.61 9.19 7.43
CA MET A 503 10.90 8.47 8.47
C MET A 503 10.96 9.19 9.82
N SER A 504 12.12 9.71 10.21
CA SER A 504 12.29 10.46 11.46
C SER A 504 11.59 11.82 11.42
N ALA A 505 11.35 12.37 10.23
CA ALA A 505 10.53 13.56 10.06
C ALA A 505 9.03 13.33 10.34
N ILE A 506 8.58 12.08 10.51
CA ILE A 506 7.17 11.76 10.79
C ILE A 506 6.85 12.07 12.26
N PRO A 507 5.91 12.99 12.53
CA PRO A 507 5.59 13.38 13.91
C PRO A 507 5.05 12.22 14.74
N GLY A 508 5.63 12.01 15.93
CA GLY A 508 5.16 11.03 16.91
C GLY A 508 5.48 9.57 16.55
N VAL A 509 6.54 9.34 15.76
CA VAL A 509 7.11 8.02 15.52
C VAL A 509 8.53 8.00 16.11
N ASP A 510 8.69 7.37 17.28
CA ASP A 510 10.01 7.15 17.87
C ASP A 510 10.66 5.95 17.18
N LEU A 511 11.61 6.21 16.27
CA LEU A 511 12.32 5.17 15.55
C LEU A 511 13.51 4.64 16.36
N ASP A 512 13.26 3.59 17.12
CA ASP A 512 14.34 2.77 17.69
C ASP A 512 15.03 1.98 16.57
N TYR A 513 16.22 2.43 16.16
CA TYR A 513 17.04 1.69 15.21
C TYR A 513 17.70 0.50 15.90
N LEU A 514 17.35 -0.71 15.47
CA LEU A 514 18.02 -1.93 15.89
C LEU A 514 19.07 -2.34 14.87
N TYR A 515 20.31 -2.54 15.29
CA TYR A 515 21.36 -3.10 14.44
C TYR A 515 21.86 -4.44 14.99
N LEU A 516 21.95 -5.39 14.07
CA LEU A 516 22.41 -6.75 14.34
C LEU A 516 23.69 -6.94 13.54
N PRO A 517 24.86 -6.72 14.15
CA PRO A 517 26.10 -6.82 13.42
C PRO A 517 26.35 -8.28 13.02
N PRO A 518 26.88 -8.56 11.80
CA PRO A 518 27.20 -9.92 11.37
C PRO A 518 28.31 -10.55 12.23
N ILE A 519 29.18 -9.71 12.79
CA ILE A 519 30.25 -10.07 13.74
C ILE A 519 30.04 -9.22 14.98
N PRO A 520 30.06 -9.78 16.20
CA PRO A 520 29.95 -8.99 17.42
C PRO A 520 30.94 -7.82 17.45
N PHE A 521 30.42 -6.63 17.66
CA PHE A 521 31.21 -5.45 17.93
C PHE A 521 31.72 -5.48 19.37
N ASP A 522 32.95 -5.05 19.57
CA ASP A 522 33.49 -4.79 20.91
C ASP A 522 32.94 -3.45 21.43
N VAL A 523 31.71 -3.51 21.95
CA VAL A 523 30.99 -2.32 22.46
C VAL A 523 30.48 -2.51 23.88
N THR A 524 30.47 -1.40 24.59
CA THR A 524 29.92 -1.22 25.93
C THR A 524 28.81 -0.16 25.89
N LEU A 525 27.92 -0.19 26.88
CA LEU A 525 26.89 0.84 26.95
C LEU A 525 27.48 2.24 27.09
N GLY A 526 26.84 3.19 26.42
CA GLY A 526 27.29 4.58 26.40
C GLY A 526 28.42 4.84 25.41
N ASP A 527 28.93 3.82 24.71
CA ASP A 527 29.89 4.03 23.64
C ASP A 527 29.28 4.91 22.54
N ILE A 528 30.03 5.94 22.16
CA ILE A 528 29.80 6.75 20.97
C ILE A 528 30.87 6.38 19.96
N GLY A 529 30.46 6.09 18.73
CA GLY A 529 31.34 5.71 17.64
C GLY A 529 30.66 5.82 16.30
N TYR A 530 31.21 5.18 15.28
CA TYR A 530 30.59 5.06 13.97
C TYR A 530 30.89 3.67 13.39
N ILE A 531 30.12 3.25 12.38
CA ILE A 531 30.31 1.95 11.72
C ILE A 531 31.11 2.16 10.43
N LYS A 532 32.22 1.44 10.29
CA LYS A 532 33.05 1.43 9.07
C LYS A 532 33.19 -0.01 8.57
N GLY A 533 32.49 -0.33 7.48
CA GLY A 533 32.34 -1.71 7.02
C GLY A 533 31.63 -2.55 8.09
N ASP A 534 32.23 -3.68 8.48
CA ASP A 534 31.69 -4.58 9.52
C ASP A 534 32.33 -4.35 10.90
N THR A 535 32.83 -3.13 11.17
CA THR A 535 33.48 -2.79 12.43
C THR A 535 32.91 -1.53 13.05
N PHE A 536 32.75 -1.55 14.37
CA PHE A 536 32.45 -0.37 15.16
C PHE A 536 33.74 0.32 15.59
N VAL A 537 33.88 1.59 15.22
CA VAL A 537 35.00 2.43 15.64
C VAL A 537 34.56 3.26 16.84
N LYS A 538 34.95 2.83 18.04
CA LYS A 538 34.69 3.54 19.30
C LYS A 538 35.49 4.83 19.36
N LEU A 539 34.82 5.94 19.66
CA LEU A 539 35.43 7.26 19.84
C LEU A 539 35.42 7.69 21.31
N TYR A 540 34.28 7.52 21.96
CA TYR A 540 34.02 8.03 23.29
C TYR A 540 33.11 7.07 24.07
N ASN A 541 33.09 7.17 25.41
CA ASN A 541 32.06 6.50 26.21
C ASN A 541 31.48 7.50 27.22
N ILE A 542 30.16 7.72 27.16
CA ILE A 542 29.41 8.66 28.01
C ILE A 542 29.56 8.35 29.51
N GLN A 543 29.84 7.11 29.91
CA GLN A 543 30.05 6.73 31.33
C GLN A 543 31.12 7.57 32.03
N GLN A 544 32.07 8.12 31.27
CA GLN A 544 33.10 8.99 31.80
C GLN A 544 32.52 10.28 32.39
N ASP A 545 31.40 10.79 31.85
CA ASP A 545 30.73 12.01 32.32
C ASP A 545 29.45 11.75 33.10
N ILE A 546 28.73 10.68 32.72
CA ILE A 546 27.48 10.28 33.34
C ILE A 546 27.68 8.86 33.87
N PRO A 547 28.23 8.70 35.09
CA PRO A 547 28.33 7.41 35.73
C PRO A 547 26.93 6.80 35.86
N PHE A 548 26.83 5.52 35.54
CA PHE A 548 25.63 4.74 35.78
C PHE A 548 25.99 3.28 36.01
N ASP A 549 25.14 2.62 36.76
CA ASP A 549 25.20 1.17 36.91
C ASP A 549 24.32 0.55 35.81
N PRO A 550 24.86 -0.28 34.91
CA PRO A 550 24.06 -0.98 33.92
C PRO A 550 23.00 -1.80 34.66
N VAL A 551 21.75 -1.72 34.19
CA VAL A 551 20.70 -2.57 34.75
C VAL A 551 20.84 -3.93 34.09
N PRO A 552 21.20 -4.99 34.84
CA PRO A 552 21.17 -6.33 34.27
C PRO A 552 19.73 -6.66 33.96
N TYR A 553 19.45 -6.96 32.69
CA TYR A 553 18.18 -7.61 32.33
C TYR A 553 18.36 -9.11 32.55
N PRO A 554 17.75 -9.70 33.60
CA PRO A 554 17.80 -11.16 33.74
C PRO A 554 17.14 -11.80 32.52
N GLY A 555 17.60 -13.01 32.18
CA GLY A 555 16.88 -13.85 31.22
C GLY A 555 15.41 -14.01 31.64
N TYR A 556 14.51 -14.14 30.66
CA TYR A 556 13.08 -14.29 30.92
C TYR A 556 12.61 -15.68 30.48
N PHE A 557 11.82 -16.32 31.34
CA PHE A 557 11.16 -17.60 31.12
C PHE A 557 9.67 -17.35 30.99
N ARG A 558 9.07 -17.79 29.88
CA ARG A 558 7.62 -17.83 29.68
C ARG A 558 7.21 -19.28 29.46
N ALA A 559 6.39 -19.83 30.34
CA ALA A 559 5.85 -21.17 30.20
C ALA A 559 4.36 -21.19 30.55
N SER A 560 3.60 -22.10 29.95
CA SER A 560 2.19 -22.30 30.29
C SER A 560 1.98 -23.09 31.60
N GLY A 561 3.05 -23.51 32.26
CA GLY A 561 3.04 -24.29 33.49
C GLY A 561 4.16 -23.86 34.43
N ASP A 562 4.17 -24.44 35.63
CA ASP A 562 5.20 -24.20 36.62
C ASP A 562 6.55 -24.75 36.15
N PHE A 563 7.63 -24.14 36.63
CA PHE A 563 8.98 -24.63 36.36
C PHE A 563 9.89 -24.55 37.57
N THR A 564 10.86 -25.45 37.61
CA THR A 564 11.95 -25.46 38.59
C THR A 564 13.27 -25.40 37.88
N THR A 565 14.30 -24.88 38.55
CA THR A 565 15.66 -24.79 38.01
C THR A 565 16.62 -25.42 39.00
N GLU A 566 17.44 -26.35 38.52
CA GLU A 566 18.45 -27.06 39.30
C GLU A 566 19.82 -26.95 38.62
N LYS A 567 20.88 -26.76 39.41
CA LYS A 567 22.25 -26.82 38.92
C LYS A 567 22.79 -28.24 39.05
N LEU A 568 23.13 -28.86 37.93
CA LEU A 568 23.66 -30.22 37.87
C LEU A 568 25.11 -30.29 38.36
N ALA A 569 25.56 -31.50 38.71
CA ALA A 569 26.91 -31.73 39.26
C ALA A 569 28.05 -31.33 38.31
N ASN A 570 27.81 -31.42 37.00
CA ASN A 570 28.74 -30.98 35.95
C ASN A 570 28.74 -29.45 35.73
N GLY A 571 27.87 -28.72 36.45
CA GLY A 571 27.74 -27.27 36.34
C GLY A 571 26.68 -26.79 35.35
N ASP A 572 26.05 -27.69 34.58
CA ASP A 572 24.93 -27.38 33.69
C ASP A 572 23.70 -26.94 34.50
N ILE A 573 22.78 -26.24 33.84
CA ILE A 573 21.54 -25.77 34.45
C ILE A 573 20.36 -26.52 33.83
N MET A 574 19.59 -27.22 34.64
CA MET A 574 18.41 -27.95 34.20
C MET A 574 17.14 -27.20 34.62
N HIS A 575 16.33 -26.82 33.63
CA HIS A 575 14.99 -26.27 33.84
C HIS A 575 13.97 -27.38 33.61
N THR A 576 13.14 -27.69 34.61
CA THR A 576 12.08 -28.69 34.51
C THR A 576 10.72 -28.00 34.51
N PHE A 577 9.92 -28.23 33.49
CA PHE A 577 8.61 -27.62 33.27
C PHE A 577 7.53 -28.69 33.44
N THR A 578 6.53 -28.43 34.28
CA THR A 578 5.46 -29.40 34.58
C THR A 578 4.28 -29.23 33.63
N SER A 579 3.97 -30.29 32.88
CA SER A 579 2.89 -30.34 31.87
C SER A 579 2.78 -29.11 30.93
N PRO A 580 3.87 -28.67 30.30
CA PRO A 580 3.86 -27.45 29.49
C PRO A 580 3.25 -27.68 28.11
N VAL A 581 2.29 -26.83 27.73
CA VAL A 581 1.78 -26.72 26.35
C VAL A 581 2.78 -25.94 25.50
N PHE A 582 3.33 -24.87 26.07
CA PHE A 582 4.29 -23.99 25.41
C PHE A 582 5.34 -23.49 26.39
N ILE A 583 6.59 -23.43 25.93
CA ILE A 583 7.72 -22.85 26.65
C ILE A 583 8.49 -21.94 25.69
N GLN A 584 8.86 -20.77 26.17
CA GLN A 584 9.76 -19.83 25.52
C GLN A 584 10.80 -19.35 26.54
N ILE A 585 12.07 -19.55 26.21
CA ILE A 585 13.21 -19.20 27.06
C ILE A 585 14.07 -18.21 26.30
N LEU A 586 14.33 -17.09 26.95
CA LEU A 586 15.23 -16.06 26.45
C LEU A 586 16.35 -15.87 27.46
N HIS A 587 17.49 -16.53 27.23
CA HIS A 587 18.69 -16.42 28.04
C HIS A 587 19.63 -15.38 27.41
N ARG A 588 20.28 -14.57 28.26
CA ARG A 588 21.27 -13.56 27.85
C ARG A 588 22.47 -13.64 28.80
N ASP A 589 23.68 -13.90 28.28
CA ASP A 589 24.88 -14.03 29.13
C ASP A 589 25.27 -12.67 29.73
N ARG A 590 25.10 -11.60 28.94
CA ARG A 590 25.11 -10.21 29.40
C ARG A 590 24.04 -9.44 28.66
N SER A 591 23.18 -8.76 29.41
CA SER A 591 22.39 -7.69 28.82
C SER A 591 22.43 -6.49 29.70
N GLU A 592 22.99 -5.45 29.13
CA GLU A 592 23.09 -4.15 29.74
C GLU A 592 22.15 -3.25 28.94
N ALA A 593 21.22 -2.61 29.64
CA ALA A 593 20.44 -1.52 29.08
C ALA A 593 20.74 -0.24 29.86
N CYS A 594 20.73 0.89 29.16
CA CYS A 594 20.81 2.18 29.82
C CYS A 594 19.57 2.38 30.72
N PRO A 595 19.72 2.61 32.05
CA PRO A 595 18.57 2.88 32.93
C PRO A 595 17.84 4.18 32.60
N SER A 596 18.50 5.11 31.90
CA SER A 596 17.99 6.44 31.59
C SER A 596 18.35 6.83 30.15
N THR A 597 17.83 6.06 29.20
CA THR A 597 18.03 6.23 27.74
C THR A 597 17.90 7.70 27.31
N MET A 598 16.88 8.41 27.83
CA MET A 598 16.66 9.84 27.54
C MET A 598 17.77 10.76 28.02
N ARG A 599 18.39 10.47 29.18
CA ARG A 599 19.50 11.28 29.73
C ARG A 599 20.74 11.14 28.85
N PHE A 600 21.00 9.96 28.31
CA PHE A 600 22.17 9.70 27.47
C PHE A 600 21.95 10.27 26.08
N LEU A 601 20.75 10.11 25.54
CA LEU A 601 20.36 10.73 24.28
C LEU A 601 20.50 12.25 24.38
N SER A 602 19.99 12.87 25.45
CA SER A 602 20.14 14.31 25.69
C SER A 602 21.61 14.74 25.76
N TYR A 603 22.47 13.95 26.42
CA TYR A 603 23.90 14.21 26.46
C TYR A 603 24.54 14.08 25.08
N PHE A 604 24.19 13.02 24.35
CA PHE A 604 24.74 12.74 23.03
C PHE A 604 24.39 13.84 22.05
N ILE A 605 23.11 14.21 21.93
CA ILE A 605 22.66 15.34 21.09
C ILE A 605 23.43 16.62 21.45
N LYS A 606 23.54 16.95 22.74
CA LYS A 606 24.20 18.18 23.19
C LYS A 606 25.70 18.22 22.87
N ASN A 607 26.38 17.07 22.88
CA ASN A 607 27.85 17.02 22.83
C ASN A 607 28.40 16.40 21.54
N ALA A 608 27.57 15.88 20.65
CA ALA A 608 28.06 15.13 19.49
C ALA A 608 28.92 15.94 18.54
N ARG A 609 28.61 17.23 18.30
CA ARG A 609 29.47 18.11 17.51
C ARG A 609 30.85 18.26 18.13
N ALA A 610 30.93 18.48 19.45
CA ALA A 610 32.21 18.58 20.16
C ALA A 610 32.99 17.26 20.17
N ILE A 611 32.29 16.12 20.28
CA ILE A 611 32.89 14.78 20.17
C ILE A 611 33.41 14.57 18.74
N HIS A 612 32.62 14.90 17.72
CA HIS A 612 32.99 14.81 16.32
C HIS A 612 34.21 15.69 16.00
N GLU A 613 34.21 16.96 16.35
CA GLU A 613 35.35 17.87 16.13
C GLU A 613 36.62 17.38 16.85
N LYS A 614 36.48 16.78 18.03
CA LYS A 614 37.62 16.29 18.80
C LYS A 614 38.21 14.99 18.25
N TYR A 615 37.37 14.06 17.79
CA TYR A 615 37.79 12.69 17.47
C TYR A 615 37.75 12.34 15.98
N CYS A 616 37.03 13.13 15.17
CA CYS A 616 36.81 12.90 13.74
C CYS A 616 37.29 14.05 12.85
N ALA A 617 37.95 15.10 13.36
CA ALA A 617 38.40 16.23 12.53
C ALA A 617 39.25 15.82 11.31
N ASP A 618 40.05 14.76 11.44
CA ASP A 618 40.90 14.21 10.38
C ASP A 618 40.28 13.01 9.65
N LEU A 619 39.03 12.65 9.99
CA LEU A 619 38.31 11.51 9.44
C LEU A 619 37.17 12.00 8.53
N ASP A 620 36.98 11.33 7.41
CA ASP A 620 35.83 11.53 6.53
C ASP A 620 34.59 10.84 7.11
N VAL A 621 34.15 11.32 8.28
CA VAL A 621 32.99 10.84 9.02
C VAL A 621 32.13 12.06 9.30
N ASP A 622 30.84 12.03 9.00
CA ASP A 622 29.92 13.13 9.34
C ASP A 622 29.44 13.00 10.80
N VAL A 623 29.10 14.11 11.46
CA VAL A 623 28.55 14.08 12.85
C VAL A 623 27.29 13.22 12.95
N THR A 624 26.52 13.13 11.86
CA THR A 624 25.32 12.29 11.75
C THR A 624 25.61 10.81 11.55
N GLU A 625 26.87 10.43 11.31
CA GLU A 625 27.30 9.03 11.30
C GLU A 625 27.66 8.52 12.71
N LEU A 626 27.69 9.43 13.69
CA LEU A 626 27.90 9.03 15.08
C LEU A 626 26.69 8.28 15.61
N ILE A 627 26.97 7.17 16.27
CA ILE A 627 26.00 6.34 16.96
C ILE A 627 26.32 6.22 18.45
N LEU A 628 25.29 6.24 19.30
CA LEU A 628 25.35 6.00 20.73
C LEU A 628 24.77 4.63 21.04
N ILE A 629 25.57 3.73 21.62
CA ILE A 629 25.14 2.41 22.06
C ILE A 629 24.30 2.53 23.35
N THR A 630 23.02 2.18 23.26
CA THR A 630 22.05 2.27 24.38
C THR A 630 21.63 0.93 24.94
N ASN A 631 21.83 -0.12 24.15
CA ASN A 631 21.60 -1.50 24.59
C ASN A 631 22.63 -2.42 23.95
N SER A 632 23.17 -3.34 24.73
CA SER A 632 24.01 -4.42 24.20
C SER A 632 23.60 -5.74 24.85
N TYR A 633 23.27 -6.70 24.01
CA TYR A 633 22.95 -8.06 24.38
C TYR A 633 24.05 -8.96 23.84
N TYR A 634 24.73 -9.72 24.69
CA TYR A 634 25.71 -10.73 24.30
C TYR A 634 25.15 -12.12 24.49
N ASN A 635 25.46 -13.01 23.55
CA ASN A 635 25.07 -14.42 23.56
C ASN A 635 23.57 -14.59 23.88
N ARG A 636 22.73 -13.91 23.10
CA ARG A 636 21.28 -14.06 23.21
C ARG A 636 20.93 -15.47 22.76
N ARG A 637 20.50 -16.29 23.70
CA ARG A 637 20.13 -17.68 23.51
C ARG A 637 18.62 -17.79 23.58
N PHE A 638 18.03 -18.43 22.59
CA PHE A 638 16.60 -18.55 22.45
C PHE A 638 16.23 -20.02 22.32
N ALA A 639 15.28 -20.48 23.15
CA ALA A 639 14.73 -21.82 23.06
C ALA A 639 13.21 -21.79 23.11
N THR A 640 12.54 -22.51 22.22
CA THR A 640 11.10 -22.79 22.31
C THR A 640 10.81 -24.27 22.32
N TYR A 641 9.71 -24.60 22.98
CA TYR A 641 9.10 -25.91 22.97
C TYR A 641 7.59 -25.73 22.82
N GLU A 642 6.99 -26.43 21.88
CA GLU A 642 5.54 -26.54 21.72
C GLU A 642 5.14 -28.03 21.73
N ALA A 643 4.22 -28.39 22.61
CA ALA A 643 3.63 -29.73 22.65
C ALA A 643 2.39 -29.80 21.75
N ARG A 644 2.39 -30.74 20.80
CA ARG A 644 1.23 -31.06 19.97
C ARG A 644 0.63 -32.39 20.41
N VAL A 645 -0.53 -32.30 21.06
CA VAL A 645 -1.29 -33.47 21.51
C VAL A 645 -1.96 -34.10 20.30
N LYS A 646 -1.59 -35.35 19.98
CA LYS A 646 -2.30 -36.10 18.93
C LYS A 646 -3.76 -36.30 19.34
N PRO A 647 -4.72 -36.25 18.39
CA PRO A 647 -6.14 -36.38 18.70
C PRO A 647 -6.49 -37.63 19.53
N GLU A 648 -5.80 -38.74 19.30
CA GLU A 648 -5.95 -40.01 20.04
C GLU A 648 -5.53 -39.95 21.51
N HIS A 649 -4.82 -38.89 21.92
CA HIS A 649 -4.37 -38.65 23.30
C HIS A 649 -4.99 -37.39 23.92
N ALA A 650 -6.10 -36.90 23.33
CA ALA A 650 -6.86 -35.80 23.90
C ALA A 650 -7.31 -36.14 25.33
N GLY A 651 -6.85 -35.36 26.31
CA GLY A 651 -7.14 -35.56 27.74
C GLY A 651 -6.06 -36.29 28.54
N CYS A 652 -4.99 -36.78 27.91
CA CYS A 652 -3.80 -37.23 28.64
C CYS A 652 -3.03 -36.01 29.18
N PRO A 653 -2.52 -36.06 30.43
CA PRO A 653 -1.67 -35.00 30.96
C PRO A 653 -0.36 -34.93 30.16
N LEU A 654 0.11 -33.72 29.89
CA LEU A 654 1.40 -33.50 29.23
C LEU A 654 2.53 -33.94 30.17
N PRO A 655 3.56 -34.65 29.66
CA PRO A 655 4.70 -35.04 30.46
C PRO A 655 5.53 -33.81 30.84
N ASP A 656 6.37 -33.98 31.85
CA ASP A 656 7.36 -32.97 32.21
C ASP A 656 8.41 -32.86 31.10
N VAL A 657 8.84 -31.63 30.85
CA VAL A 657 9.83 -31.29 29.82
C VAL A 657 11.02 -30.66 30.50
N ARG A 658 12.23 -31.08 30.13
CA ARG A 658 13.46 -30.53 30.67
C ARG A 658 14.25 -29.78 29.60
N LEU A 659 14.79 -28.61 29.92
CA LEU A 659 15.85 -27.96 29.14
C LEU A 659 17.14 -28.05 29.96
N ILE A 660 18.21 -28.58 29.37
CA ILE A 660 19.54 -28.61 29.98
C ILE A 660 20.43 -27.59 29.26
N GLU A 661 20.80 -26.50 29.94
CA GLU A 661 21.76 -25.51 29.44
C GLU A 661 23.19 -25.96 29.77
N HIS A 662 24.04 -26.05 28.75
CA HIS A 662 25.42 -26.49 28.90
C HIS A 662 26.34 -25.33 29.29
N LYS A 663 27.05 -25.47 30.40
CA LYS A 663 27.94 -24.43 30.91
C LYS A 663 29.25 -24.34 30.11
N ASP A 664 29.89 -25.48 29.89
CA ASP A 664 31.21 -25.57 29.26
C ASP A 664 31.08 -26.17 27.85
N ARG A 665 30.42 -25.43 26.93
CA ARG A 665 30.19 -25.92 25.56
C ARG A 665 31.48 -25.93 24.74
N THR A 666 31.68 -27.01 23.98
CA THR A 666 32.68 -27.02 22.90
C THR A 666 32.13 -26.23 21.69
N PRO A 667 32.99 -25.53 20.93
CA PRO A 667 32.56 -24.87 19.70
C PRO A 667 31.85 -25.85 18.77
N GLY A 668 30.59 -25.54 18.39
CA GLY A 668 29.76 -26.38 17.54
C GLY A 668 28.68 -27.20 18.27
N GLN A 669 28.75 -27.33 19.60
CA GLN A 669 27.68 -27.94 20.39
C GLN A 669 26.54 -26.93 20.64
N PRO A 670 25.25 -27.34 20.58
CA PRO A 670 24.16 -26.46 20.97
C PRO A 670 24.32 -26.00 22.43
N TRP A 671 23.85 -24.80 22.73
CA TRP A 671 24.01 -24.20 24.06
C TRP A 671 23.08 -24.83 25.11
N ALA A 672 22.04 -25.54 24.65
CA ALA A 672 21.14 -26.31 25.48
C ALA A 672 20.56 -27.50 24.71
N GLU A 673 19.92 -28.42 25.43
CA GLU A 673 19.24 -29.58 24.87
C GLU A 673 17.86 -29.74 25.54
N TRP A 674 16.83 -29.99 24.73
CA TRP A 674 15.50 -30.37 25.23
C TRP A 674 15.45 -31.88 25.51
N VAL A 675 15.23 -32.25 26.76
CA VAL A 675 15.04 -33.64 27.20
C VAL A 675 13.58 -33.86 27.52
N CYS A 676 12.89 -34.54 26.61
CA CYS A 676 11.49 -34.95 26.78
C CYS A 676 11.45 -36.46 27.07
N GLU A 677 10.59 -36.90 27.99
CA GLU A 677 10.33 -38.34 28.10
C GLU A 677 9.73 -38.84 26.78
N PRO A 678 10.10 -40.05 26.31
CA PRO A 678 9.50 -40.65 25.12
C PRO A 678 8.00 -40.80 25.36
N SER A 679 7.23 -39.87 24.80
CA SER A 679 5.82 -39.67 25.15
C SER A 679 4.96 -39.63 23.88
N VAL A 680 3.66 -39.59 24.12
CA VAL A 680 2.59 -39.76 23.14
C VAL A 680 2.30 -38.52 22.29
N HIS A 681 3.24 -37.57 22.24
CA HIS A 681 3.06 -36.24 21.66
C HIS A 681 4.15 -35.93 20.62
N GLU A 682 3.80 -35.11 19.63
CA GLU A 682 4.78 -34.49 18.76
C GLU A 682 5.26 -33.20 19.40
N SER A 683 6.56 -32.91 19.33
CA SER A 683 7.12 -31.67 19.84
C SER A 683 7.81 -30.91 18.71
N VAL A 684 7.69 -29.58 18.76
CA VAL A 684 8.49 -28.67 17.94
C VAL A 684 9.44 -27.96 18.89
N THR A 685 10.74 -28.11 18.64
CA THR A 685 11.78 -27.46 19.43
C THR A 685 12.64 -26.57 18.54
N VAL A 686 12.94 -25.38 19.04
CA VAL A 686 13.89 -24.46 18.40
C VAL A 686 14.96 -24.11 19.42
N LEU A 687 16.22 -24.13 18.98
CA LEU A 687 17.39 -23.74 19.78
C LEU A 687 18.27 -22.83 18.93
N GLN A 688 18.47 -21.60 19.39
CA GLN A 688 19.22 -20.60 18.65
C GLN A 688 20.12 -19.78 19.55
N SER A 689 21.23 -19.33 18.98
CA SER A 689 22.14 -18.40 19.65
C SER A 689 22.52 -17.28 18.68
N GLN A 690 22.28 -16.05 19.09
CA GLN A 690 22.78 -14.85 18.44
C GLN A 690 23.97 -14.32 19.25
N PRO A 691 25.12 -14.07 18.61
CA PRO A 691 26.33 -13.74 19.34
C PRO A 691 26.27 -12.33 19.93
N GLN A 692 25.60 -11.37 19.26
CA GLN A 692 25.34 -10.05 19.83
C GLN A 692 24.14 -9.34 19.18
N ARG A 693 23.45 -8.48 19.94
CA ARG A 693 22.45 -7.52 19.44
C ARG A 693 22.72 -6.15 20.07
N ILE A 694 22.65 -5.09 19.26
CA ILE A 694 22.93 -3.73 19.71
C ILE A 694 21.73 -2.85 19.37
N SER A 695 21.30 -2.03 20.34
CA SER A 695 20.44 -0.87 20.07
C SER A 695 21.28 0.38 20.18
N PHE A 696 21.07 1.32 19.26
CA PHE A 696 21.80 2.57 19.25
C PHE A 696 20.91 3.71 18.77
N PHE A 697 21.27 4.93 19.17
CA PHE A 697 20.78 6.14 18.54
C PHE A 697 21.79 6.65 17.55
N GLN A 698 21.33 7.27 16.47
CA GLN A 698 22.17 7.95 15.50
C GLN A 698 21.60 9.34 15.29
N LEU A 699 22.46 10.35 15.21
CA LEU A 699 22.01 11.73 15.04
C LEU A 699 21.63 12.03 13.61
N GLU A 700 20.68 12.93 13.44
CA GLU A 700 20.28 13.42 12.13
C GLU A 700 20.73 14.85 11.87
N LYS A 701 20.79 15.26 10.60
CA LYS A 701 21.32 16.57 10.19
C LYS A 701 20.57 17.76 10.81
N GLY A 702 19.32 17.57 11.23
CA GLY A 702 18.53 18.61 11.90
C GLY A 702 18.76 18.72 13.41
N GLU A 703 19.37 17.71 14.03
CA GLU A 703 19.60 17.65 15.48
C GLU A 703 20.98 18.19 15.89
N CYS A 704 21.91 18.30 14.94
CA CYS A 704 23.28 18.79 15.12
C CYS A 704 23.43 20.28 14.78
#